data_AF-A0AAE4ICX7-F1
#
_entry.id   AF-A0AAE4ICX7-F1
#
_cell.length_a   1.000
_cell.length_b   1.000
_cell.length_c   1.000
_cell.angle_alpha   90.00
_cell.angle_beta   90.00
_cell.angle_gamma   90.00
#
_symmetry.space_group_name_H-M   'P 1'
#
loop_
_entity.id
_entity.type
_entity.pdbx_description
1 polymer ?
#
loop_
_entity_poly.entity_id
_entity_poly.type
_entity_poly.pdbx_seq_one_letter_code
_entity_poly.pdbx_strand_id
1 'polypeptide(L)'
;MKKGLLFIVVLFSFVGTWSQVVFKNDEVTVSKLKDKTWVFETWDFTTMYLLEGNDKAALIDAGTRCADLDKIVESITNKPYDVIITHAHPDHAGCIGYFDEVWMHRNDSILIKERTVNYTGKVRYMEEGQVFDLGGRKLEVMLMAGHTPGSIVLLDREQGDCYSGDAFGSGEVWLQCVPMSPIETFYQSCCRMEKLMTDGSISRIWCGHYPYLKNYLSLSYIQTMKKMSRRLADGEQNGARPYNNFAIPQPSTTRSISDGFCKIVYDVRNIVIKRKSIDSHHAIILDRLPKVEQEAYMYRDTCTQVDGRFAGFSPFFLIYPDKRCDVTQAESLIKEMGMDSILHKFSASVCVMNPLGNTYDMEKDLSAFQTFFKGMRVVNNLKVIGIGQGATFVNKAIARNAEAVAGIVTIGGNPGKYELDDCPVPTFVAGARSKQVTNSYVKLNKAVKTAVKGNLTFYVNTDEELLQVVSSSDTSASLKETFLEAWVQVLSKNYRFNNYKHTWYMGGTPEKYGTYELEPYIMPEEWGITRRVMETNLLGTGTFLWYEFHPEATLKAPRGTVPLLLLLHGNENDPRTQAETSGFIELCAKENFVVVELEWQGSKDYARMGMDGIEQVVYYLLKTYPQLDASRVYTEGLSAGSATSTGLGIRKSYLFAAVGGFSAGILPGSYRFDCDRQSLLGEAIQKSGAVEMPYFSATGTSDTVVPFINKDNWQKNAFFAAWQIYQIMNGMSVTERPDFSKDTIFGITLENRETIWTNKGISMETGVLSKNGVPLIQMVAVNDYGHWNFKPAAKMMWDYFMQFSRDPQTKELIYHGRK
;
A
#
# COMPACT_ATOMS: atom_id res chain seq x y z
N MET A 1 -39.60 75.71 31.25
CA MET A 1 -40.92 75.06 31.12
C MET A 1 -40.78 73.77 30.32
N LYS A 2 -41.30 72.65 30.87
CA LYS A 2 -41.65 71.35 30.26
C LYS A 2 -40.50 70.60 29.53
N LYS A 3 -39.82 69.59 30.08
CA LYS A 3 -40.25 68.25 30.56
C LYS A 3 -41.29 67.57 29.65
N GLY A 4 -40.81 66.66 28.79
CA GLY A 4 -41.57 65.66 28.06
C GLY A 4 -40.84 64.32 28.15
N LEU A 5 -41.48 63.36 28.82
CA LEU A 5 -41.07 61.99 29.07
C LEU A 5 -41.71 61.13 27.97
N LEU A 6 -40.96 60.26 27.28
CA LEU A 6 -41.57 59.17 26.51
C LEU A 6 -40.87 57.85 26.87
N PHE A 7 -41.66 56.98 27.50
CA PHE A 7 -41.38 55.60 27.82
C PHE A 7 -41.21 54.79 26.53
N ILE A 8 -40.11 54.03 26.40
CA ILE A 8 -40.08 52.81 25.59
C ILE A 8 -39.87 51.66 26.56
N VAL A 9 -40.92 50.87 26.73
CA VAL A 9 -40.92 49.60 27.44
C VAL A 9 -40.18 48.59 26.55
N VAL A 10 -38.95 48.23 26.91
CA VAL A 10 -38.31 47.03 26.39
C VAL A 10 -38.68 45.88 27.32
N LEU A 11 -39.60 45.03 26.86
CA LEU A 11 -39.90 43.74 27.46
C LEU A 11 -38.65 42.85 27.34
N PHE A 12 -37.87 42.76 28.41
CA PHE A 12 -36.91 41.67 28.59
C PHE A 12 -37.68 40.43 29.02
N SER A 13 -38.05 39.57 28.07
CA SER A 13 -38.37 38.17 28.36
C SER A 13 -37.07 37.38 28.46
N PHE A 14 -36.38 37.47 29.60
CA PHE A 14 -35.42 36.45 30.03
C PHE A 14 -36.23 35.26 30.57
N VAL A 15 -36.58 34.31 29.71
CA VAL A 15 -36.90 32.95 30.16
C VAL A 15 -35.61 32.17 30.06
N GLY A 16 -34.83 32.18 31.14
CA GLY A 16 -33.83 31.14 31.34
C GLY A 16 -34.58 29.83 31.49
N THR A 17 -34.55 28.97 30.49
CA THR A 17 -35.02 27.59 30.61
C THR A 17 -34.07 26.84 31.53
N TRP A 18 -34.38 26.83 32.82
CA TRP A 18 -33.79 25.90 33.76
C TRP A 18 -34.13 24.49 33.30
N SER A 19 -33.13 23.61 33.14
CA SER A 19 -33.34 22.21 32.82
C SER A 19 -34.25 21.57 33.87
N GLN A 20 -35.45 21.14 33.47
CA GLN A 20 -36.39 20.50 34.38
C GLN A 20 -35.87 19.10 34.74
N VAL A 21 -35.41 18.91 35.97
CA VAL A 21 -35.04 17.60 36.50
C VAL A 21 -36.30 16.74 36.59
N VAL A 22 -36.27 15.57 35.96
CA VAL A 22 -37.39 14.60 35.94
C VAL A 22 -37.11 13.38 36.81
N PHE A 23 -35.83 13.08 37.05
CA PHE A 23 -35.40 12.01 37.96
C PHE A 23 -34.04 12.36 38.57
N LYS A 24 -33.80 11.95 39.81
CA LYS A 24 -32.49 12.09 40.46
C LYS A 24 -32.29 11.06 41.57
N ASN A 25 -31.14 10.39 41.57
CA ASN A 25 -30.62 9.62 42.69
C ASN A 25 -29.12 9.95 42.91
N ASP A 26 -28.42 9.15 43.70
CA ASP A 26 -26.99 9.36 44.00
C ASP A 26 -26.06 9.06 42.81
N GLU A 27 -26.51 8.30 41.82
CA GLU A 27 -25.70 7.83 40.68
C GLU A 27 -26.01 8.58 39.38
N VAL A 28 -27.24 9.10 39.20
CA VAL A 28 -27.70 9.76 37.96
C VAL A 28 -28.69 10.90 38.24
N THR A 29 -28.55 11.99 37.48
CA THR A 29 -29.56 13.03 37.35
C THR A 29 -30.10 13.04 35.92
N VAL A 30 -31.42 12.99 35.76
CA VAL A 30 -32.08 13.06 34.46
C VAL A 30 -32.84 14.35 34.32
N SER A 31 -32.56 15.09 33.26
CA SER A 31 -33.18 16.38 32.98
C SER A 31 -33.78 16.42 31.59
N LYS A 32 -34.89 17.14 31.42
CA LYS A 32 -35.43 17.45 30.09
C LYS A 32 -34.46 18.40 29.38
N LEU A 33 -33.87 17.93 28.29
CA LEU A 33 -32.95 18.71 27.46
C LEU A 33 -33.72 19.60 26.48
N LYS A 34 -34.74 19.03 25.86
CA LYS A 34 -35.70 19.68 24.97
C LYS A 34 -36.94 18.81 24.83
N ASP A 35 -37.89 19.19 23.98
CA ASP A 35 -39.08 18.37 23.80
C ASP A 35 -38.73 16.94 23.37
N LYS A 36 -39.37 15.96 24.03
CA LYS A 36 -39.14 14.52 23.86
C LYS A 36 -37.67 14.08 23.84
N THR A 37 -36.79 14.80 24.52
CA THR A 37 -35.37 14.47 24.61
C THR A 37 -34.87 14.75 26.03
N TRP A 38 -34.32 13.72 26.66
CA TRP A 38 -33.78 13.79 28.02
C TRP A 38 -32.29 13.45 28.01
N VAL A 39 -31.57 14.06 28.95
CA VAL A 39 -30.16 13.82 29.18
C VAL A 39 -29.99 13.23 30.57
N PHE A 40 -29.23 12.14 30.64
CA PHE A 40 -28.85 11.47 31.88
C PHE A 40 -27.41 11.85 32.15
N GLU A 41 -27.15 12.36 33.34
CA GLU A 41 -25.83 12.78 33.77
C GLU A 41 -25.43 11.89 34.94
N THR A 42 -24.43 11.04 34.73
CA THR A 42 -23.92 10.14 35.77
C THR A 42 -22.93 10.86 36.67
N TRP A 43 -22.70 10.30 37.87
CA TRP A 43 -21.79 10.86 38.87
C TRP A 43 -20.34 11.03 38.37
N ASP A 44 -19.92 10.24 37.38
CA ASP A 44 -18.60 10.28 36.74
C ASP A 44 -18.57 11.14 35.46
N PHE A 45 -19.60 11.98 35.27
CA PHE A 45 -19.73 12.93 34.17
C PHE A 45 -19.93 12.30 32.79
N THR A 46 -20.35 11.04 32.70
CA THR A 46 -20.78 10.40 31.45
C THR A 46 -22.25 10.72 31.16
N THR A 47 -22.62 10.64 29.88
CA THR A 47 -23.92 11.07 29.36
C THR A 47 -24.63 9.96 28.64
N MET A 48 -25.92 9.79 28.93
CA MET A 48 -26.83 9.02 28.10
C MET A 48 -27.96 9.93 27.60
N TYR A 49 -28.58 9.56 26.48
CA TYR A 49 -29.71 10.32 25.92
C TYR A 49 -30.91 9.41 25.72
N LEU A 50 -32.10 9.89 26.12
CA LEU A 50 -33.35 9.24 25.77
C LEU A 50 -34.11 10.11 24.78
N LEU A 51 -34.43 9.54 23.62
CA LEU A 51 -35.13 10.21 22.53
C LEU A 51 -36.46 9.50 22.30
N GLU A 52 -37.55 10.25 22.33
CA GLU A 52 -38.87 9.66 22.12
C GLU A 52 -39.49 10.18 20.81
N GLY A 53 -40.02 9.26 20.00
CA GLY A 53 -40.88 9.56 18.85
C GLY A 53 -42.36 9.44 19.24
N ASN A 54 -43.23 9.02 18.32
CA ASN A 54 -44.65 8.78 18.58
C ASN A 54 -44.92 7.33 18.96
N ASP A 55 -44.12 6.39 18.44
CA ASP A 55 -44.37 4.94 18.54
C ASP A 55 -43.31 4.22 19.40
N LYS A 56 -42.06 4.70 19.37
CA LYS A 56 -40.92 4.10 20.07
C LYS A 56 -40.00 5.18 20.68
N ALA A 57 -39.09 4.78 21.56
CA ALA A 57 -37.97 5.59 22.01
C ALA A 57 -36.61 4.93 21.71
N ALA A 58 -35.53 5.68 21.86
CA ALA A 58 -34.17 5.18 21.80
C ALA A 58 -33.38 5.69 22.99
N LEU A 59 -32.80 4.77 23.76
CA LEU A 59 -31.77 5.06 24.75
C LEU A 59 -30.41 4.96 24.05
N ILE A 60 -29.65 6.06 24.08
CA ILE A 60 -28.30 6.15 23.55
C ILE A 60 -27.32 6.05 24.71
N ASP A 61 -26.48 5.02 24.67
CA ASP A 61 -25.55 4.58 25.72
C ASP A 61 -26.23 4.11 27.03
N ALA A 62 -25.47 3.40 27.85
CA ALA A 62 -25.92 2.75 29.08
C ALA A 62 -25.12 3.17 30.33
N GLY A 63 -24.21 4.13 30.24
CA GLY A 63 -23.52 4.69 31.41
C GLY A 63 -22.57 3.70 32.11
N THR A 64 -21.81 4.19 33.08
CA THR A 64 -20.81 3.38 33.81
C THR A 64 -21.42 2.56 34.94
N ARG A 65 -22.13 3.24 35.84
CA ARG A 65 -22.77 2.66 37.03
C ARG A 65 -24.04 3.43 37.34
N CYS A 66 -25.16 2.82 37.02
CA CYS A 66 -26.51 3.32 37.27
C CYS A 66 -27.40 2.12 37.61
N ALA A 67 -27.67 1.93 38.90
CA ALA A 67 -28.54 0.85 39.35
C ALA A 67 -29.97 1.02 38.84
N ASP A 68 -30.60 -0.10 38.44
CA ASP A 68 -31.98 -0.13 37.92
C ASP A 68 -32.20 0.80 36.70
N LEU A 69 -31.21 0.90 35.80
CA LEU A 69 -31.27 1.82 34.65
C LEU A 69 -32.49 1.58 33.75
N ASP A 70 -32.89 0.32 33.55
CA ASP A 70 -34.13 -0.08 32.87
C ASP A 70 -35.36 0.59 33.48
N LYS A 71 -35.52 0.50 34.80
CA LYS A 71 -36.65 1.08 35.54
C LYS A 71 -36.62 2.61 35.51
N ILE A 72 -35.43 3.22 35.53
CA ILE A 72 -35.29 4.67 35.43
C ILE A 72 -35.76 5.14 34.05
N VAL A 73 -35.37 4.45 32.97
CA VAL A 73 -35.83 4.76 31.61
C VAL A 73 -37.35 4.60 31.51
N GLU A 74 -37.90 3.51 32.04
CA GLU A 74 -39.35 3.24 32.08
C GLU A 74 -40.13 4.25 32.92
N SER A 75 -39.51 4.91 33.91
CA SER A 75 -40.14 6.00 34.66
C SER A 75 -40.31 7.28 33.83
N ILE A 76 -39.58 7.40 32.71
CA ILE A 76 -39.58 8.58 31.84
C ILE A 76 -40.41 8.34 30.58
N THR A 77 -40.34 7.15 29.99
CA THR A 77 -41.11 6.78 28.80
C THR A 77 -41.92 5.50 29.00
N ASN A 78 -43.18 5.52 28.56
CA ASN A 78 -44.06 4.35 28.54
C ASN A 78 -44.03 3.61 27.19
N LYS A 79 -43.13 4.00 26.27
CA LYS A 79 -43.02 3.40 24.93
C LYS A 79 -41.99 2.29 24.91
N PRO A 80 -42.11 1.30 23.99
CA PRO A 80 -41.00 0.40 23.72
C PRO A 80 -39.77 1.22 23.30
N TYR A 81 -38.56 0.73 23.60
CA TYR A 81 -37.33 1.42 23.24
C TYR A 81 -36.21 0.49 22.77
N ASP A 82 -35.34 1.00 21.89
CA ASP A 82 -34.06 0.38 21.54
C ASP A 82 -32.95 0.94 22.42
N VAL A 83 -31.98 0.11 22.79
CA VAL A 83 -30.74 0.55 23.44
C VAL A 83 -29.62 0.54 22.42
N ILE A 84 -29.05 1.71 22.13
CA ILE A 84 -28.06 1.91 21.08
C ILE A 84 -26.76 2.40 21.73
N ILE A 85 -25.71 1.59 21.64
CA ILE A 85 -24.39 1.87 22.20
C ILE A 85 -23.53 2.51 21.14
N THR A 86 -23.04 3.72 21.41
CA THR A 86 -22.24 4.51 20.48
C THR A 86 -20.85 3.91 20.28
N HIS A 87 -20.28 3.35 21.35
CA HIS A 87 -19.05 2.58 21.37
C HIS A 87 -18.92 1.80 22.67
N ALA A 88 -18.08 0.77 22.69
CA ALA A 88 -18.05 -0.23 23.76
C ALA A 88 -17.08 0.07 24.94
N HIS A 89 -16.79 1.35 25.22
CA HIS A 89 -16.06 1.68 26.45
C HIS A 89 -16.93 1.50 27.70
N PRO A 90 -16.32 1.18 28.86
CA PRO A 90 -17.07 0.83 30.08
C PRO A 90 -18.04 1.90 30.57
N ASP A 91 -17.77 3.16 30.26
CA ASP A 91 -18.61 4.27 30.66
C ASP A 91 -19.82 4.50 29.76
N HIS A 92 -19.80 3.95 28.54
CA HIS A 92 -20.94 3.96 27.61
C HIS A 92 -21.69 2.63 27.59
N ALA A 93 -21.05 1.54 27.96
CA ALA A 93 -21.60 0.19 27.93
C ALA A 93 -21.64 -0.50 29.31
N GLY A 94 -21.38 0.21 30.41
CA GLY A 94 -21.21 -0.37 31.74
C GLY A 94 -22.47 -1.00 32.31
N CYS A 95 -23.64 -0.42 32.05
CA CYS A 95 -24.92 -0.92 32.55
C CYS A 95 -25.74 -1.69 31.50
N ILE A 96 -25.12 -2.18 30.42
CA ILE A 96 -25.85 -2.97 29.40
C ILE A 96 -26.52 -4.22 29.97
N GLY A 97 -26.05 -4.72 31.12
CA GLY A 97 -26.61 -5.89 31.80
C GLY A 97 -28.06 -5.76 32.26
N TYR A 98 -28.64 -4.55 32.30
CA TYR A 98 -30.07 -4.34 32.58
C TYR A 98 -30.96 -4.57 31.36
N PHE A 99 -30.40 -4.84 30.17
CA PHE A 99 -31.16 -4.93 28.92
C PHE A 99 -30.93 -6.26 28.19
N ASP A 100 -32.03 -6.89 27.77
CA ASP A 100 -31.99 -8.17 27.05
C ASP A 100 -31.36 -8.06 25.66
N GLU A 101 -31.41 -6.88 25.03
CA GLU A 101 -30.92 -6.64 23.68
C GLU A 101 -30.34 -5.22 23.53
N VAL A 102 -29.15 -5.10 22.91
CA VAL A 102 -28.51 -3.82 22.60
C VAL A 102 -28.02 -3.78 21.15
N TRP A 103 -27.98 -2.59 20.56
CA TRP A 103 -27.43 -2.32 19.25
C TRP A 103 -26.04 -1.69 19.35
N MET A 104 -25.08 -2.16 18.56
CA MET A 104 -23.75 -1.53 18.45
C MET A 104 -23.11 -1.80 17.10
N HIS A 105 -22.05 -1.07 16.76
CA HIS A 105 -21.31 -1.34 15.54
C HIS A 105 -20.40 -2.58 15.68
N ARG A 106 -20.29 -3.39 14.62
CA ARG A 106 -19.53 -4.65 14.66
C ARG A 106 -18.05 -4.48 14.99
N ASN A 107 -17.45 -3.37 14.58
CA ASN A 107 -16.03 -3.09 14.82
C ASN A 107 -15.67 -2.94 16.30
N ASP A 108 -16.66 -2.72 17.17
CA ASP A 108 -16.48 -2.62 18.62
C ASP A 108 -16.77 -3.92 19.37
N SER A 109 -17.15 -4.98 18.66
CA SER A 109 -17.46 -6.29 19.28
C SER A 109 -16.30 -6.91 20.05
N ILE A 110 -15.05 -6.53 19.73
CA ILE A 110 -13.85 -6.96 20.46
C ILE A 110 -13.83 -6.38 21.89
N LEU A 111 -14.28 -5.14 22.05
CA LEU A 111 -14.27 -4.42 23.33
C LEU A 111 -15.32 -4.97 24.30
N ILE A 112 -16.45 -5.49 23.80
CA ILE A 112 -17.45 -6.17 24.63
C ILE A 112 -16.83 -7.37 25.36
N LYS A 113 -16.09 -8.23 24.64
CA LYS A 113 -15.49 -9.44 25.20
C LYS A 113 -14.42 -9.14 26.25
N GLU A 114 -13.74 -8.00 26.13
CA GLU A 114 -12.63 -7.61 27.01
C GLU A 114 -13.08 -6.74 28.18
N ARG A 115 -14.14 -5.94 28.02
CA ARG A 115 -14.48 -4.85 28.94
C ARG A 115 -15.89 -4.92 29.51
N THR A 116 -16.78 -5.73 28.94
CA THR A 116 -18.14 -5.99 29.45
C THR A 116 -18.42 -7.50 29.58
N VAL A 117 -17.42 -8.22 30.11
CA VAL A 117 -17.27 -9.70 30.18
C VAL A 117 -18.50 -10.47 30.66
N ASN A 118 -19.43 -9.82 31.37
CA ASN A 118 -20.61 -10.46 31.98
C ASN A 118 -21.93 -10.22 31.21
N TYR A 119 -21.90 -9.56 30.05
CA TYR A 119 -23.12 -9.36 29.27
C TYR A 119 -23.58 -10.66 28.60
N THR A 120 -24.77 -11.15 28.97
CA THR A 120 -25.37 -12.39 28.44
C THR A 120 -26.55 -12.14 27.50
N GLY A 121 -26.96 -10.88 27.34
CA GLY A 121 -28.01 -10.46 26.42
C GLY A 121 -27.55 -10.48 24.97
N LYS A 122 -28.48 -10.10 24.08
CA LYS A 122 -28.28 -10.16 22.64
C LYS A 122 -27.66 -8.88 22.10
N VAL A 123 -26.49 -8.99 21.51
CA VAL A 123 -25.87 -7.90 20.74
C VAL A 123 -26.35 -7.95 19.29
N ARG A 124 -27.02 -6.89 18.84
CA ARG A 124 -27.31 -6.64 17.43
C ARG A 124 -26.29 -5.69 16.82
N TYR A 125 -25.90 -5.99 15.59
CA TYR A 125 -24.99 -5.14 14.85
C TYR A 125 -25.77 -4.16 13.99
N MET A 126 -25.44 -2.87 14.14
CA MET A 126 -25.91 -1.80 13.25
C MET A 126 -24.81 -1.44 12.24
N GLU A 127 -25.25 -1.04 11.04
CA GLU A 127 -24.39 -0.64 9.94
C GLU A 127 -24.60 0.85 9.61
N GLU A 128 -23.64 1.46 8.90
CA GLU A 128 -23.80 2.84 8.41
C GLU A 128 -25.04 2.98 7.51
N GLY A 129 -25.78 4.08 7.69
CA GLY A 129 -27.02 4.38 6.98
C GLY A 129 -28.26 3.67 7.55
N GLN A 130 -28.11 2.81 8.55
CA GLN A 130 -29.26 2.23 9.25
C GLN A 130 -30.09 3.33 9.92
N VAL A 131 -31.42 3.23 9.84
CA VAL A 131 -32.34 4.21 10.43
C VAL A 131 -33.19 3.55 11.51
N PHE A 132 -33.19 4.12 12.71
CA PHE A 132 -34.15 3.83 13.77
C PHE A 132 -35.33 4.80 13.66
N ASP A 133 -36.47 4.31 13.20
CA ASP A 133 -37.71 5.09 13.12
C ASP A 133 -38.48 4.96 14.44
N LEU A 134 -38.60 6.09 15.15
CA LEU A 134 -39.28 6.18 16.45
C LEU A 134 -40.75 6.57 16.32
N GLY A 135 -41.26 6.72 15.10
CA GLY A 135 -42.59 7.25 14.80
C GLY A 135 -42.57 8.77 14.71
N GLY A 136 -42.33 9.31 13.52
CA GLY A 136 -42.23 10.77 13.31
C GLY A 136 -40.94 11.40 13.87
N ARG A 137 -39.93 10.58 14.19
CA ARG A 137 -38.56 11.00 14.49
C ARG A 137 -37.60 9.89 14.07
N LYS A 138 -36.58 10.20 13.27
CA LYS A 138 -35.66 9.21 12.68
C LYS A 138 -34.23 9.46 13.11
N LEU A 139 -33.55 8.40 13.54
CA LEU A 139 -32.14 8.43 13.89
C LEU A 139 -31.34 7.62 12.88
N GLU A 140 -30.53 8.28 12.07
CA GLU A 140 -29.64 7.64 11.10
C GLU A 140 -28.26 7.36 11.74
N VAL A 141 -27.80 6.12 11.62
CA VAL A 141 -26.48 5.68 12.09
C VAL A 141 -25.42 6.10 11.10
N MET A 142 -24.34 6.71 11.60
CA MET A 142 -23.17 7.00 10.79
C MET A 142 -21.89 6.60 11.53
N LEU A 143 -21.05 5.79 10.89
CA LEU A 143 -19.77 5.38 11.46
C LEU A 143 -18.82 6.58 11.49
N MET A 144 -18.32 6.96 12.66
CA MET A 144 -17.33 8.02 12.87
C MET A 144 -16.16 7.48 13.68
N ALA A 145 -15.44 6.53 13.06
CA ALA A 145 -14.31 5.86 13.70
C ALA A 145 -13.18 6.85 14.07
N GLY A 146 -12.43 6.50 15.11
CA GLY A 146 -11.32 7.33 15.60
C GLY A 146 -11.07 7.09 17.08
N HIS A 147 -12.02 7.49 17.94
CA HIS A 147 -11.98 7.20 19.38
C HIS A 147 -11.94 5.69 19.65
N THR A 148 -12.79 4.94 18.93
CA THR A 148 -12.68 3.49 18.74
C THR A 148 -12.87 3.14 17.26
N PRO A 149 -12.53 1.92 16.81
CA PRO A 149 -12.79 1.47 15.44
C PRO A 149 -14.28 1.40 15.05
N GLY A 150 -15.17 1.29 16.03
CA GLY A 150 -16.61 1.18 15.86
C GLY A 150 -17.41 2.37 16.39
N SER A 151 -16.78 3.47 16.79
CA SER A 151 -17.49 4.68 17.21
C SER A 151 -18.46 5.15 16.13
N ILE A 152 -19.73 5.31 16.51
CA ILE A 152 -20.79 5.85 15.64
C ILE A 152 -21.32 7.18 16.18
N VAL A 153 -22.06 7.87 15.33
CA VAL A 153 -22.98 8.95 15.73
C VAL A 153 -24.39 8.64 15.26
N LEU A 154 -25.38 9.20 15.94
CA LEU A 154 -26.79 9.13 15.56
C LEU A 154 -27.27 10.51 15.11
N LEU A 155 -27.76 10.59 13.87
CA LEU A 155 -28.20 11.83 13.23
C LEU A 155 -29.72 11.95 13.29
N ASP A 156 -30.20 12.99 13.97
CA ASP A 156 -31.58 13.44 14.00
C ASP A 156 -31.68 14.70 13.12
N ARG A 157 -31.74 14.48 11.80
CA ARG A 157 -31.66 15.56 10.80
C ARG A 157 -32.85 16.52 10.85
N GLU A 158 -34.02 16.03 11.23
CA GLU A 158 -35.22 16.86 11.34
C GLU A 158 -35.08 17.91 12.45
N GLN A 159 -34.46 17.53 13.56
CA GLN A 159 -34.14 18.47 14.63
C GLN A 159 -32.79 19.18 14.40
N GLY A 160 -31.94 18.68 13.51
CA GLY A 160 -30.60 19.20 13.26
C GLY A 160 -29.61 18.86 14.37
N ASP A 161 -29.77 17.69 15.00
CA ASP A 161 -28.98 17.23 16.14
C ASP A 161 -28.21 15.94 15.83
N CYS A 162 -27.00 15.84 16.37
CA CYS A 162 -26.16 14.65 16.33
C CYS A 162 -25.82 14.22 17.75
N TYR A 163 -25.91 12.93 18.06
CA TYR A 163 -25.50 12.35 19.34
C TYR A 163 -24.25 11.52 19.10
N SER A 164 -23.11 11.97 19.63
CA SER A 164 -21.81 11.48 19.18
C SER A 164 -21.14 10.45 20.09
N GLY A 165 -21.62 10.28 21.32
CA GLY A 165 -20.79 9.71 22.39
C GLY A 165 -19.42 10.39 22.37
N ASP A 166 -18.37 9.60 22.42
CA ASP A 166 -16.98 10.07 22.39
C ASP A 166 -16.34 10.16 21.01
N ALA A 167 -17.11 9.94 19.92
CA ALA A 167 -16.58 10.00 18.56
C ALA A 167 -15.82 11.30 18.26
N PHE A 168 -16.20 12.42 18.89
CA PHE A 168 -15.52 13.72 18.82
C PHE A 168 -15.04 14.26 20.17
N GLY A 169 -15.17 13.49 21.25
CA GLY A 169 -14.86 13.93 22.62
C GLY A 169 -15.80 15.04 23.14
N SER A 170 -15.42 15.67 24.25
CA SER A 170 -16.23 16.69 24.95
C SER A 170 -15.40 17.92 25.32
N GLY A 171 -14.57 18.38 24.38
CA GLY A 171 -13.45 19.30 24.64
C GLY A 171 -12.11 18.58 24.65
N GLU A 172 -12.07 17.39 25.25
CA GLU A 172 -10.96 16.45 25.18
C GLU A 172 -11.44 15.18 24.47
N VAL A 173 -10.69 14.72 23.45
CA VAL A 173 -10.90 13.40 22.81
C VAL A 173 -9.72 12.49 23.10
N TRP A 174 -10.01 11.23 23.40
CA TRP A 174 -8.99 10.22 23.62
C TRP A 174 -8.88 9.32 22.40
N LEU A 175 -7.69 9.23 21.82
CA LEU A 175 -7.40 8.33 20.70
C LEU A 175 -6.44 7.21 21.11
N GLN A 176 -5.80 7.32 22.27
CA GLN A 176 -4.81 6.38 22.81
C GLN A 176 -5.38 5.05 23.33
N CYS A 177 -6.71 4.92 23.43
CA CYS A 177 -7.36 3.73 23.96
C CYS A 177 -7.25 2.55 22.99
N VAL A 178 -7.05 1.34 23.53
CA VAL A 178 -6.90 0.11 22.76
C VAL A 178 -8.28 -0.57 22.58
N PRO A 179 -8.65 -1.00 21.36
CA PRO A 179 -7.86 -0.98 20.12
C PRO A 179 -7.70 0.44 19.53
N MET A 180 -6.46 0.81 19.23
CA MET A 180 -6.13 2.15 18.72
C MET A 180 -6.51 2.27 17.24
N SER A 181 -7.12 3.39 16.86
CA SER A 181 -7.27 3.78 15.45
C SER A 181 -6.17 4.77 15.05
N PRO A 182 -5.71 4.75 13.78
CA PRO A 182 -4.84 5.81 13.26
C PRO A 182 -5.48 7.20 13.44
N ILE A 183 -4.69 8.23 13.76
CA ILE A 183 -5.21 9.61 13.89
C ILE A 183 -5.85 10.09 12.59
N GLU A 184 -5.35 9.62 11.44
CA GLU A 184 -5.95 9.84 10.13
C GLU A 184 -7.44 9.45 10.08
N THR A 185 -7.82 8.34 10.72
CA THR A 185 -9.22 7.89 10.76
C THR A 185 -10.10 8.92 11.47
N PHE A 186 -9.63 9.47 12.59
CA PHE A 186 -10.32 10.53 13.32
C PHE A 186 -10.41 11.83 12.51
N TYR A 187 -9.35 12.20 11.78
CA TYR A 187 -9.37 13.33 10.85
C TYR A 187 -10.48 13.18 9.79
N GLN A 188 -10.62 12.00 9.18
CA GLN A 188 -11.67 11.74 8.19
C GLN A 188 -13.08 11.87 8.79
N SER A 189 -13.28 11.40 10.02
CA SER A 189 -14.53 11.60 10.76
C SER A 189 -14.83 13.09 11.00
N CYS A 190 -13.81 13.89 11.33
CA CYS A 190 -13.96 15.35 11.45
C CYS A 190 -14.34 16.01 10.12
N CYS A 191 -13.75 15.60 8.99
CA CYS A 191 -14.11 16.09 7.65
C CYS A 191 -15.57 15.77 7.30
N ARG A 192 -16.02 14.55 7.58
CA ARG A 192 -17.40 14.12 7.32
C ARG A 192 -18.40 14.91 8.16
N MET A 193 -18.10 15.12 9.45
CA MET A 193 -18.95 15.92 10.33
C MET A 193 -18.97 17.40 9.94
N GLU A 194 -17.82 17.98 9.58
CA GLU A 194 -17.76 19.37 9.09
C GLU A 194 -18.66 19.56 7.87
N LYS A 195 -18.65 18.61 6.93
CA LYS A 195 -19.51 18.64 5.73
C LYS A 195 -20.99 18.67 6.12
N LEU A 196 -21.43 17.78 6.99
CA LEU A 196 -22.82 17.71 7.48
C LEU A 196 -23.25 18.97 8.23
N MET A 197 -22.32 19.59 8.95
CA MET A 197 -22.61 20.83 9.66
C MET A 197 -22.62 22.05 8.74
N THR A 198 -21.84 22.03 7.66
CA THR A 198 -21.75 23.11 6.68
C THR A 198 -22.93 23.08 5.70
N ASP A 199 -23.38 21.89 5.28
CA ASP A 199 -24.54 21.74 4.40
C ASP A 199 -25.89 21.93 5.12
N GLY A 200 -25.85 22.16 6.44
CA GLY A 200 -27.02 22.41 7.27
C GLY A 200 -27.77 21.15 7.69
N SER A 201 -27.30 19.96 7.33
CA SER A 201 -27.92 18.69 7.73
C SER A 201 -27.95 18.50 9.25
N ILE A 202 -26.95 19.04 9.96
CA ILE A 202 -26.81 19.00 11.42
C ILE A 202 -26.31 20.36 11.89
N SER A 203 -26.77 20.82 13.04
CA SER A 203 -26.35 22.11 13.61
C SER A 203 -25.74 22.00 15.01
N ARG A 204 -26.03 20.91 15.73
CA ARG A 204 -25.65 20.71 17.14
C ARG A 204 -25.18 19.29 17.38
N ILE A 205 -24.04 19.14 18.05
CA ILE A 205 -23.51 17.84 18.46
C ILE A 205 -23.60 17.71 19.99
N TRP A 206 -24.36 16.73 20.45
CA TRP A 206 -24.50 16.34 21.85
C TRP A 206 -23.51 15.20 22.15
N CYS A 207 -22.58 15.45 23.07
CA CYS A 207 -21.39 14.62 23.30
C CYS A 207 -21.54 13.61 24.45
N GLY A 208 -20.60 12.68 24.56
CA GLY A 208 -20.57 11.62 25.57
C GLY A 208 -20.36 12.10 27.01
N HIS A 209 -19.81 13.30 27.20
CA HIS A 209 -19.59 13.90 28.53
C HIS A 209 -20.13 15.34 28.59
N TYR A 210 -21.41 15.48 28.30
CA TYR A 210 -22.19 16.72 28.37
C TYR A 210 -22.01 17.51 29.67
N PRO A 211 -21.88 16.90 30.87
CA PRO A 211 -21.66 17.66 32.11
C PRO A 211 -20.42 18.57 32.11
N TYR A 212 -19.37 18.26 31.33
CA TYR A 212 -18.21 19.14 31.19
C TYR A 212 -18.48 20.40 30.37
N LEU A 213 -19.50 20.33 29.50
CA LEU A 213 -19.82 21.37 28.52
C LEU A 213 -21.07 22.17 28.89
N LYS A 214 -22.10 21.47 29.39
CA LYS A 214 -23.49 21.95 29.53
C LYS A 214 -24.01 22.64 28.26
N ASN A 215 -23.46 22.27 27.10
CA ASN A 215 -23.79 22.81 25.79
C ASN A 215 -23.42 21.81 24.67
N TYR A 216 -23.88 22.07 23.45
CA TYR A 216 -23.51 21.28 22.27
C TYR A 216 -22.16 21.72 21.68
N LEU A 217 -21.46 20.82 20.99
CA LEU A 217 -20.28 21.15 20.20
C LEU A 217 -20.70 21.79 18.87
N SER A 218 -19.98 22.84 18.47
CA SER A 218 -20.25 23.65 17.28
C SER A 218 -19.41 23.21 16.08
N LEU A 219 -19.74 23.73 14.90
CA LEU A 219 -18.91 23.59 13.70
C LEU A 219 -17.46 24.05 13.95
N SER A 220 -17.26 25.14 14.69
CA SER A 220 -15.92 25.63 15.01
C SER A 220 -15.10 24.66 15.87
N TYR A 221 -15.76 23.87 16.71
CA TYR A 221 -15.10 22.78 17.46
C TYR A 221 -14.59 21.72 16.49
N ILE A 222 -15.46 21.20 15.62
CA ILE A 222 -15.10 20.18 14.62
C ILE A 222 -14.01 20.68 13.68
N GLN A 223 -14.06 21.93 13.24
CA GLN A 223 -13.01 22.55 12.42
C GLN A 223 -11.66 22.60 13.13
N THR A 224 -11.66 22.91 14.43
CA THR A 224 -10.43 22.93 15.24
C THR A 224 -9.89 21.51 15.45
N MET A 225 -10.75 20.53 15.77
CA MET A 225 -10.37 19.12 15.89
C MET A 225 -9.85 18.56 14.57
N LYS A 226 -10.47 18.91 13.44
CA LYS A 226 -10.00 18.59 12.08
C LYS A 226 -8.58 19.13 11.85
N LYS A 227 -8.36 20.41 12.12
CA LYS A 227 -7.04 21.05 11.97
C LYS A 227 -5.97 20.38 12.85
N MET A 228 -6.29 20.12 14.12
CA MET A 228 -5.36 19.49 15.06
C MET A 228 -5.04 18.05 14.67
N SER A 229 -6.05 17.27 14.29
CA SER A 229 -5.88 15.88 13.87
C SER A 229 -5.13 15.74 12.55
N ARG A 230 -5.36 16.63 11.57
CA ARG A 230 -4.55 16.71 10.33
C ARG A 230 -3.07 16.89 10.65
N ARG A 231 -2.74 17.93 11.43
CA ARG A 231 -1.36 18.22 11.88
C ARG A 231 -0.72 16.99 12.53
N LEU A 232 -1.42 16.35 13.47
CA LEU A 232 -0.91 15.16 14.14
C LEU A 232 -0.74 13.98 13.18
N ALA A 233 -1.68 13.76 12.26
CA ALA A 233 -1.59 12.72 11.23
C ALA A 233 -0.43 12.95 10.25
N ASP A 234 -0.05 14.22 10.01
CA ASP A 234 1.13 14.62 9.24
C ASP A 234 2.45 14.51 10.03
N GLY A 235 2.38 14.06 11.29
CA GLY A 235 3.53 13.90 12.18
C GLY A 235 3.96 15.19 12.90
N GLU A 236 3.24 16.29 12.73
CA GLU A 236 3.55 17.56 13.38
C GLU A 236 3.10 17.58 14.85
N GLN A 237 4.03 17.25 15.75
CA GLN A 237 3.76 17.17 17.19
C GLN A 237 4.20 18.42 17.98
N ASN A 238 4.45 19.54 17.31
CA ASN A 238 4.88 20.78 17.97
C ASN A 238 3.85 21.25 19.01
N GLY A 239 4.30 21.39 20.26
CA GLY A 239 3.46 21.74 21.40
C GLY A 239 2.83 20.56 22.14
N ALA A 240 3.08 19.32 21.69
CA ALA A 240 2.64 18.12 22.39
C ALA A 240 3.33 17.96 23.75
N ARG A 241 2.57 17.54 24.76
CA ARG A 241 3.07 17.32 26.13
C ARG A 241 2.83 15.86 26.55
N PRO A 242 3.70 15.25 27.37
CA PRO A 242 3.37 13.99 28.04
C PRO A 242 2.02 14.09 28.72
N TYR A 243 1.18 13.08 28.54
CA TYR A 243 -0.11 12.98 29.18
C TYR A 243 -0.11 11.78 30.11
N ASN A 244 -0.55 11.99 31.34
CA ASN A 244 -0.73 10.94 32.32
C ASN A 244 -2.09 11.12 32.99
N ASN A 245 -2.81 10.01 33.16
CA ASN A 245 -4.07 9.98 33.89
C ASN A 245 -3.95 8.94 35.00
N PHE A 246 -4.12 9.36 36.25
CA PHE A 246 -3.96 8.49 37.41
C PHE A 246 -4.98 7.36 37.49
N ALA A 247 -6.13 7.50 36.82
CA ALA A 247 -7.20 6.49 36.81
C ALA A 247 -6.99 5.39 35.77
N ILE A 248 -6.20 5.63 34.71
CA ILE A 248 -6.05 4.69 33.58
C ILE A 248 -4.58 4.58 33.21
N PRO A 249 -3.96 3.39 33.34
CA PRO A 249 -2.57 3.18 32.94
C PRO A 249 -2.34 3.59 31.49
N GLN A 250 -1.43 4.53 31.27
CA GLN A 250 -1.05 5.02 29.96
C GLN A 250 0.38 4.57 29.61
N PRO A 251 0.62 4.17 28.35
CA PRO A 251 1.97 4.03 27.82
C PRO A 251 2.80 5.32 28.02
N SER A 252 4.12 5.19 28.19
CA SER A 252 5.03 6.36 28.27
C SER A 252 5.06 7.19 26.98
N THR A 253 4.52 6.64 25.90
CA THR A 253 4.34 7.24 24.59
C THR A 253 3.08 8.10 24.46
N THR A 254 2.22 8.17 25.49
CA THR A 254 0.99 8.98 25.43
C THR A 254 1.31 10.48 25.52
N ARG A 255 0.71 11.26 24.62
CA ARG A 255 0.88 12.71 24.46
C ARG A 255 -0.49 13.38 24.40
N SER A 256 -0.50 14.69 24.63
CA SER A 256 -1.66 15.54 24.39
C SER A 256 -1.25 16.83 23.69
N ILE A 257 -2.13 17.37 22.86
CA ILE A 257 -2.02 18.70 22.26
C ILE A 257 -3.33 19.45 22.41
N SER A 258 -3.27 20.77 22.58
CA SER A 258 -4.44 21.63 22.76
C SER A 258 -4.41 22.83 21.83
N ASP A 259 -5.59 23.26 21.35
CA ASP A 259 -5.84 24.53 20.67
C ASP A 259 -7.14 25.12 21.24
N GLY A 260 -7.01 26.12 22.11
CA GLY A 260 -8.14 26.67 22.88
C GLY A 260 -8.84 25.61 23.74
N PHE A 261 -10.15 25.46 23.55
CA PHE A 261 -10.99 24.48 24.24
C PHE A 261 -10.78 23.03 23.72
N CYS A 262 -10.12 22.86 22.58
CA CYS A 262 -9.93 21.55 21.95
C CYS A 262 -8.66 20.87 22.46
N LYS A 263 -8.74 19.59 22.84
CA LYS A 263 -7.60 18.75 23.19
C LYS A 263 -7.71 17.37 22.55
N ILE A 264 -6.61 16.91 21.97
CA ILE A 264 -6.44 15.53 21.49
C ILE A 264 -5.41 14.85 22.39
N VAL A 265 -5.80 13.74 23.01
CA VAL A 265 -4.90 12.80 23.69
C VAL A 265 -4.66 11.62 22.75
N TYR A 266 -3.42 11.24 22.55
CA TYR A 266 -3.03 10.21 21.58
C TYR A 266 -1.77 9.49 22.04
N ASP A 267 -1.58 8.26 21.56
CA ASP A 267 -0.28 7.59 21.65
C ASP A 267 0.52 7.89 20.38
N VAL A 268 1.84 8.11 20.46
CA VAL A 268 2.66 8.34 19.26
C VAL A 268 2.53 7.22 18.22
N ARG A 269 2.18 5.99 18.64
CA ARG A 269 1.90 4.86 17.75
C ARG A 269 0.65 5.05 16.89
N ASN A 270 -0.26 5.95 17.26
CA ASN A 270 -1.44 6.31 16.46
C ASN A 270 -1.07 7.24 15.29
N ILE A 271 0.10 7.88 15.34
CA ILE A 271 0.66 8.61 14.21
C ILE A 271 1.27 7.55 13.29
N VAL A 272 0.42 6.98 12.44
CA VAL A 272 0.89 6.34 11.23
C VAL A 272 1.34 7.48 10.33
N ILE A 273 2.65 7.70 10.23
CA ILE A 273 3.21 8.72 9.33
C ILE A 273 2.80 8.33 7.91
N LYS A 274 1.65 8.85 7.47
CA LYS A 274 1.43 9.08 6.06
C LYS A 274 2.42 10.17 5.71
N ARG A 275 3.46 9.80 4.96
CA ARG A 275 4.11 10.77 4.08
C ARG A 275 3.01 11.53 3.38
N LYS A 276 3.11 12.87 3.41
CA LYS A 276 2.18 13.84 2.83
C LYS A 276 1.14 13.13 1.95
N SER A 277 -0.07 12.92 2.46
CA SER A 277 -1.17 12.92 1.51
C SER A 277 -1.10 14.30 0.90
N ILE A 278 -0.54 14.41 -0.29
CA ILE A 278 -0.51 15.68 -0.97
C ILE A 278 -1.98 16.04 -1.16
N ASP A 279 -2.39 17.06 -0.42
CA ASP A 279 -3.41 17.96 -0.90
C ASP A 279 -2.82 18.58 -2.17
N SER A 280 -2.93 17.85 -3.27
CA SER A 280 -2.72 18.37 -4.61
C SER A 280 -3.93 17.95 -5.39
N HIS A 281 -4.84 18.90 -5.55
CA HIS A 281 -5.45 19.07 -6.84
C HIS A 281 -4.31 19.32 -7.85
N HIS A 282 -3.58 18.27 -8.26
CA HIS A 282 -2.89 18.30 -9.53
C HIS A 282 -4.02 18.27 -10.55
N ALA A 283 -4.41 19.45 -11.05
CA ALA A 283 -5.28 19.49 -12.20
C ALA A 283 -4.63 18.62 -13.27
N ILE A 284 -5.36 17.61 -13.77
CA ILE A 284 -4.97 16.88 -14.97
C ILE A 284 -4.95 17.91 -16.09
N ILE A 285 -3.75 18.28 -16.54
CA ILE A 285 -3.56 19.15 -17.70
C ILE A 285 -3.27 18.23 -18.87
N LEU A 286 -4.15 18.26 -19.88
CA LEU A 286 -3.98 17.46 -21.08
C LEU A 286 -3.32 18.28 -22.20
N ASP A 287 -2.27 17.72 -22.78
CA ASP A 287 -1.65 18.25 -24.00
C ASP A 287 -2.06 17.44 -25.22
N ARG A 288 -2.32 18.13 -26.34
CA ARG A 288 -2.50 17.46 -27.64
C ARG A 288 -1.17 16.86 -28.08
N LEU A 289 -1.15 15.56 -28.38
CA LEU A 289 0.05 14.87 -28.81
C LEU A 289 0.31 15.11 -30.32
N PRO A 290 1.36 15.83 -30.74
CA PRO A 290 1.50 16.30 -32.12
C PRO A 290 2.07 15.25 -33.08
N LYS A 291 2.60 14.13 -32.57
CA LYS A 291 3.29 13.09 -33.35
C LYS A 291 2.47 11.82 -33.56
N VAL A 292 1.16 11.89 -33.31
CA VAL A 292 0.24 10.78 -33.53
C VAL A 292 -0.79 11.16 -34.59
N GLU A 293 -1.20 10.17 -35.39
CA GLU A 293 -2.19 10.38 -36.45
C GLU A 293 -3.57 10.70 -35.87
N GLN A 294 -3.90 10.07 -34.74
CA GLN A 294 -5.14 10.33 -33.99
C GLN A 294 -5.05 11.65 -33.24
N GLU A 295 -6.17 12.37 -33.14
CA GLU A 295 -6.28 13.48 -32.19
C GLU A 295 -6.29 12.90 -30.77
N ALA A 296 -5.15 12.98 -30.09
CA ALA A 296 -4.97 12.40 -28.77
C ALA A 296 -4.58 13.43 -27.73
N TYR A 297 -5.08 13.22 -26.51
CA TYR A 297 -4.83 14.08 -25.36
C TYR A 297 -4.17 13.27 -24.25
N MET A 298 -3.00 13.73 -23.79
CA MET A 298 -2.17 12.97 -22.85
C MET A 298 -1.93 13.74 -21.56
N TYR A 299 -2.01 13.01 -20.45
CA TYR A 299 -1.49 13.43 -19.14
C TYR A 299 -0.42 12.45 -18.70
N ARG A 300 0.68 13.00 -18.16
CA ARG A 300 1.78 12.22 -17.61
C ARG A 300 2.08 12.71 -16.21
N ASP A 301 1.83 11.86 -15.21
CA ASP A 301 2.35 12.12 -13.89
C ASP A 301 3.80 11.65 -13.80
N THR A 302 4.72 12.60 -13.66
CA THR A 302 6.13 12.31 -13.36
C THR A 302 6.34 12.36 -11.85
N CYS A 303 5.51 11.68 -11.06
CA CYS A 303 5.63 11.68 -9.61
C CYS A 303 7.03 11.21 -9.21
N THR A 304 7.88 12.17 -8.84
CA THR A 304 9.24 11.99 -8.33
C THR A 304 9.25 11.79 -6.82
N GLN A 305 8.07 11.69 -6.20
CA GLN A 305 8.00 11.55 -4.76
C GLN A 305 8.49 10.18 -4.34
N VAL A 306 9.26 10.18 -3.26
CA VAL A 306 9.88 9.01 -2.69
C VAL A 306 8.83 8.01 -2.17
N ASP A 307 7.65 8.43 -1.77
CA ASP A 307 6.55 7.52 -1.37
C ASP A 307 5.83 6.81 -2.52
N GLY A 308 5.92 7.31 -3.76
CA GLY A 308 5.37 6.68 -4.95
C GLY A 308 6.00 5.31 -5.29
N ARG A 309 5.61 4.75 -6.44
CA ARG A 309 6.18 3.50 -7.02
C ARG A 309 7.29 3.77 -8.03
N PHE A 310 8.05 2.72 -8.36
CA PHE A 310 9.05 2.79 -9.42
C PHE A 310 8.41 3.09 -10.78
N ALA A 311 8.92 4.13 -11.46
CA ALA A 311 8.35 4.61 -12.71
C ALA A 311 8.54 3.68 -13.94
N GLY A 312 9.54 2.78 -13.91
CA GLY A 312 9.88 1.95 -15.08
C GLY A 312 8.83 0.90 -15.46
N PHE A 313 7.90 0.59 -14.56
CA PHE A 313 6.72 -0.24 -14.81
C PHE A 313 5.41 0.49 -14.55
N SER A 314 5.43 1.82 -14.51
CA SER A 314 4.20 2.61 -14.35
C SER A 314 3.18 2.29 -15.44
N PRO A 315 1.90 2.12 -15.08
CA PRO A 315 0.83 1.94 -16.06
C PRO A 315 0.80 3.06 -17.09
N PHE A 316 0.64 2.68 -18.35
CA PHE A 316 0.34 3.60 -19.45
C PHE A 316 -1.05 3.26 -19.98
N PHE A 317 -2.04 4.10 -19.70
CA PHE A 317 -3.43 3.88 -20.12
C PHE A 317 -3.69 4.50 -21.48
N LEU A 318 -4.23 3.72 -22.42
CA LEU A 318 -4.86 4.19 -23.65
C LEU A 318 -6.36 4.06 -23.50
N ILE A 319 -7.09 5.18 -23.57
CA ILE A 319 -8.55 5.21 -23.49
C ILE A 319 -9.13 5.49 -24.86
N TYR A 320 -9.95 4.58 -25.36
CA TYR A 320 -10.74 4.73 -26.58
C TYR A 320 -12.19 5.07 -26.19
N PRO A 321 -12.59 6.35 -26.24
CA PRO A 321 -13.92 6.80 -25.81
C PRO A 321 -15.04 6.29 -26.72
N ASP A 322 -16.30 6.42 -26.27
CA ASP A 322 -17.47 6.05 -27.08
C ASP A 322 -17.63 6.93 -28.33
N LYS A 323 -17.24 8.21 -28.22
CA LYS A 323 -17.32 9.20 -29.29
C LYS A 323 -16.08 10.06 -29.26
N ARG A 324 -15.82 10.75 -30.37
CA ARG A 324 -14.76 11.75 -30.44
C ARG A 324 -14.97 12.81 -29.35
N CYS A 325 -13.90 13.10 -28.61
CA CYS A 325 -13.84 14.09 -27.54
C CYS A 325 -12.93 15.25 -27.93
N ASP A 326 -13.22 16.45 -27.45
CA ASP A 326 -12.23 17.53 -27.32
C ASP A 326 -11.43 17.38 -26.01
N VAL A 327 -10.49 18.30 -25.75
CA VAL A 327 -9.63 18.27 -24.56
C VAL A 327 -10.42 18.34 -23.24
N THR A 328 -11.48 19.16 -23.18
CA THR A 328 -12.30 19.32 -21.97
C THR A 328 -13.13 18.07 -21.71
N GLN A 329 -13.67 17.46 -22.76
CA GLN A 329 -14.39 16.19 -22.68
C GLN A 329 -13.47 15.04 -22.28
N ALA A 330 -12.23 15.01 -22.79
CA ALA A 330 -11.22 14.02 -22.40
C ALA A 330 -10.82 14.16 -20.92
N GLU A 331 -10.61 15.39 -20.43
CA GLU A 331 -10.37 15.64 -19.00
C GLU A 331 -11.55 15.20 -18.13
N SER A 332 -12.78 15.50 -18.56
CA SER A 332 -13.99 15.08 -17.86
C SER A 332 -14.11 13.57 -17.80
N LEU A 333 -13.76 12.86 -18.87
CA LEU A 333 -13.79 11.40 -18.91
C LEU A 333 -12.80 10.78 -17.91
N ILE A 334 -11.57 11.29 -17.83
CA ILE A 334 -10.56 10.78 -16.89
C ILE A 334 -10.99 11.02 -15.43
N LYS A 335 -11.59 12.19 -15.15
CA LYS A 335 -12.15 12.52 -13.83
C LYS A 335 -13.36 11.65 -13.48
N GLU A 336 -14.26 11.41 -14.44
CA GLU A 336 -15.41 10.53 -14.26
C GLU A 336 -14.99 9.09 -13.97
N MET A 337 -13.90 8.62 -14.58
CA MET A 337 -13.28 7.33 -14.25
C MET A 337 -12.58 7.30 -12.88
N GLY A 338 -12.34 8.46 -12.25
CA GLY A 338 -11.68 8.56 -10.94
C GLY A 338 -10.22 8.13 -10.96
N MET A 339 -9.50 8.38 -12.07
CA MET A 339 -8.13 7.89 -12.26
C MET A 339 -7.07 8.64 -11.46
N ASP A 340 -7.37 9.83 -10.91
CA ASP A 340 -6.40 10.75 -10.31
C ASP A 340 -5.49 10.07 -9.29
N SER A 341 -6.07 9.29 -8.37
CA SER A 341 -5.33 8.59 -7.32
C SER A 341 -4.38 7.51 -7.86
N ILE A 342 -4.78 6.82 -8.92
CA ILE A 342 -3.99 5.76 -9.56
C ILE A 342 -2.87 6.39 -10.39
N LEU A 343 -3.19 7.44 -11.16
CA LEU A 343 -2.21 8.19 -11.94
C LEU A 343 -1.08 8.71 -11.04
N HIS A 344 -1.46 9.28 -9.90
CA HIS A 344 -0.49 9.83 -8.97
C HIS A 344 0.32 8.78 -8.20
N LYS A 345 -0.36 7.81 -7.57
CA LYS A 345 0.31 6.80 -6.73
C LYS A 345 1.29 5.92 -7.52
N PHE A 346 0.97 5.64 -8.78
CA PHE A 346 1.74 4.73 -9.63
C PHE A 346 2.56 5.45 -10.71
N SER A 347 2.70 6.77 -10.63
CA SER A 347 3.39 7.60 -11.64
C SER A 347 2.94 7.27 -13.08
N ALA A 348 1.64 7.01 -13.24
CA ALA A 348 1.07 6.49 -14.46
C ALA A 348 0.78 7.61 -15.47
N SER A 349 0.71 7.21 -16.74
CA SER A 349 0.33 8.08 -17.85
C SER A 349 -1.00 7.65 -18.41
N VAL A 350 -1.79 8.59 -18.91
CA VAL A 350 -3.05 8.32 -19.60
C VAL A 350 -3.12 9.11 -20.89
N CYS A 351 -3.62 8.48 -21.95
CA CYS A 351 -3.85 9.09 -23.24
C CYS A 351 -5.25 8.72 -23.73
N VAL A 352 -6.06 9.72 -24.06
CA VAL A 352 -7.38 9.54 -24.69
C VAL A 352 -7.20 9.59 -26.20
N MET A 353 -7.54 8.50 -26.90
CA MET A 353 -7.27 8.25 -28.31
C MET A 353 -8.58 8.33 -29.12
N ASN A 354 -8.83 9.45 -29.79
CA ASN A 354 -10.00 9.60 -30.64
C ASN A 354 -9.95 8.73 -31.89
N PRO A 355 -11.11 8.41 -32.50
CA PRO A 355 -11.13 7.86 -33.86
C PRO A 355 -10.50 8.84 -34.86
N LEU A 356 -9.83 8.32 -35.89
CA LEU A 356 -9.31 9.11 -37.01
C LEU A 356 -10.42 9.84 -37.78
N GLY A 357 -11.59 9.22 -37.89
CA GLY A 357 -12.79 9.79 -38.50
C GLY A 357 -13.85 10.24 -37.48
N ASN A 358 -15.12 10.22 -37.89
CA ASN A 358 -16.25 10.45 -36.97
C ASN A 358 -16.54 9.22 -36.09
N THR A 359 -16.14 8.03 -36.55
CA THR A 359 -16.25 6.74 -35.86
C THR A 359 -14.97 5.93 -36.10
N TYR A 360 -14.71 4.92 -35.27
CA TYR A 360 -13.55 4.04 -35.45
C TYR A 360 -13.67 3.19 -36.73
N ASP A 361 -12.61 3.23 -37.53
CA ASP A 361 -12.35 2.35 -38.66
C ASP A 361 -11.39 1.25 -38.21
N MET A 362 -11.78 -0.02 -38.37
CA MET A 362 -11.03 -1.15 -37.79
C MET A 362 -9.61 -1.29 -38.35
N GLU A 363 -9.36 -0.84 -39.58
CA GLU A 363 -8.04 -0.98 -40.22
C GLU A 363 -7.20 0.27 -40.00
N LYS A 364 -7.76 1.45 -40.26
CA LYS A 364 -7.01 2.72 -40.14
C LYS A 364 -6.66 3.05 -38.70
N ASP A 365 -7.61 2.91 -37.77
CA ASP A 365 -7.33 3.19 -36.36
C ASP A 365 -6.39 2.13 -35.76
N LEU A 366 -6.42 0.89 -36.26
CA LEU A 366 -5.44 -0.15 -35.86
C LEU A 366 -4.03 0.20 -36.36
N SER A 367 -3.91 0.65 -37.60
CA SER A 367 -2.63 1.13 -38.15
C SER A 367 -2.09 2.30 -37.31
N ALA A 368 -2.95 3.25 -36.91
CA ALA A 368 -2.55 4.35 -36.04
C ALA A 368 -2.08 3.87 -34.65
N PHE A 369 -2.76 2.89 -34.05
CA PHE A 369 -2.31 2.25 -32.80
C PHE A 369 -0.93 1.59 -32.96
N GLN A 370 -0.72 0.84 -34.04
CA GLN A 370 0.56 0.18 -34.32
C GLN A 370 1.69 1.21 -34.55
N THR A 371 1.41 2.30 -35.26
CA THR A 371 2.36 3.41 -35.45
C THR A 371 2.71 4.08 -34.11
N PHE A 372 1.70 4.36 -33.28
CA PHE A 372 1.92 4.91 -31.93
C PHE A 372 2.81 3.99 -31.10
N PHE A 373 2.48 2.70 -31.07
CA PHE A 373 3.23 1.68 -30.35
C PHE A 373 4.68 1.57 -30.84
N LYS A 374 4.92 1.55 -32.16
CA LYS A 374 6.27 1.54 -32.76
C LYS A 374 7.07 2.81 -32.44
N GLY A 375 6.39 3.93 -32.20
CA GLY A 375 7.01 5.17 -31.75
C GLY A 375 7.46 5.15 -30.28
N MET A 376 6.97 4.20 -29.48
CA MET A 376 7.39 4.06 -28.08
C MET A 376 8.73 3.31 -28.03
N ARG A 377 9.75 3.95 -27.44
CA ARG A 377 11.09 3.35 -27.30
C ARG A 377 11.06 2.08 -26.45
N VAL A 378 10.26 2.08 -25.38
CA VAL A 378 10.12 0.93 -24.46
C VAL A 378 8.68 0.86 -23.95
N VAL A 379 8.09 -0.34 -23.95
CA VAL A 379 6.70 -0.56 -23.54
C VAL A 379 6.62 -1.75 -22.60
N ASN A 380 6.25 -1.49 -21.34
CA ASN A 380 6.14 -2.55 -20.34
C ASN A 380 4.75 -2.66 -19.71
N ASN A 381 4.04 -1.55 -19.44
CA ASN A 381 2.77 -1.63 -18.70
C ASN A 381 1.63 -0.93 -19.43
N LEU A 382 1.45 -1.26 -20.71
CA LEU A 382 0.40 -0.72 -21.55
C LEU A 382 -0.96 -1.32 -21.18
N LYS A 383 -1.91 -0.48 -20.78
CA LYS A 383 -3.29 -0.84 -20.46
C LYS A 383 -4.21 -0.17 -21.48
N VAL A 384 -5.16 -0.92 -22.03
CA VAL A 384 -6.10 -0.40 -23.02
C VAL A 384 -7.51 -0.43 -22.44
N ILE A 385 -8.24 0.67 -22.57
CA ILE A 385 -9.60 0.83 -22.07
C ILE A 385 -10.48 1.26 -23.24
N GLY A 386 -11.55 0.51 -23.51
CA GLY A 386 -12.54 0.85 -24.53
C GLY A 386 -13.91 1.08 -23.91
N ILE A 387 -14.59 2.13 -24.36
CA ILE A 387 -15.96 2.48 -23.93
C ILE A 387 -16.86 2.54 -25.17
N GLY A 388 -18.01 1.85 -25.16
CA GLY A 388 -19.01 1.94 -26.23
C GLY A 388 -18.50 1.58 -27.64
N GLN A 389 -18.45 2.53 -28.58
CA GLN A 389 -17.83 2.30 -29.91
C GLN A 389 -16.32 2.07 -29.81
N GLY A 390 -15.63 2.76 -28.90
CA GLY A 390 -14.23 2.48 -28.58
C GLY A 390 -14.03 1.07 -28.05
N ALA A 391 -14.95 0.57 -27.20
CA ALA A 391 -14.97 -0.83 -26.77
C ALA A 391 -15.12 -1.80 -27.96
N THR A 392 -15.95 -1.46 -28.95
CA THR A 392 -16.07 -2.27 -30.18
C THR A 392 -14.76 -2.33 -30.96
N PHE A 393 -14.06 -1.20 -31.11
CA PHE A 393 -12.76 -1.15 -31.77
C PHE A 393 -11.71 -1.96 -31.01
N VAL A 394 -11.61 -1.78 -29.69
CA VAL A 394 -10.69 -2.54 -28.83
C VAL A 394 -10.93 -4.04 -28.95
N ASN A 395 -12.19 -4.48 -28.83
CA ASN A 395 -12.55 -5.90 -28.90
C ASN A 395 -12.24 -6.51 -30.27
N LYS A 396 -12.45 -5.78 -31.38
CA LYS A 396 -12.33 -6.34 -32.74
C LYS A 396 -10.95 -6.21 -33.37
N ALA A 397 -10.20 -5.16 -33.02
CA ALA A 397 -8.93 -4.81 -33.65
C ALA A 397 -7.75 -4.95 -32.67
N ILE A 398 -7.75 -4.19 -31.57
CA ILE A 398 -6.61 -4.16 -30.64
C ILE A 398 -6.41 -5.51 -29.95
N ALA A 399 -7.48 -6.18 -29.52
CA ALA A 399 -7.37 -7.47 -28.84
C ALA A 399 -6.68 -8.57 -29.67
N ARG A 400 -6.64 -8.44 -31.00
CA ARG A 400 -5.93 -9.34 -31.92
C ARG A 400 -4.45 -8.96 -32.12
N ASN A 401 -4.03 -7.82 -31.59
CA ASN A 401 -2.70 -7.23 -31.69
C ASN A 401 -2.23 -6.77 -30.29
N ALA A 402 -2.40 -7.67 -29.31
CA ALA A 402 -2.22 -7.39 -27.88
C ALA A 402 -0.84 -7.80 -27.34
N GLU A 403 0.16 -7.99 -28.21
CA GLU A 403 1.46 -8.59 -27.90
C GLU A 403 2.23 -7.86 -26.79
N ALA A 404 2.01 -6.54 -26.66
CA ALA A 404 2.58 -5.71 -25.61
C ALA A 404 1.52 -5.09 -24.67
N VAL A 405 0.24 -5.42 -24.88
CA VAL A 405 -0.87 -4.94 -24.03
C VAL A 405 -0.97 -5.83 -22.80
N ALA A 406 -0.71 -5.28 -21.62
CA ALA A 406 -0.73 -5.99 -20.36
C ALA A 406 -2.15 -6.18 -19.81
N GLY A 407 -3.12 -5.35 -20.21
CA GLY A 407 -4.51 -5.59 -19.84
C GLY A 407 -5.51 -4.76 -20.63
N ILE A 408 -6.70 -5.31 -20.80
CA ILE A 408 -7.83 -4.66 -21.47
C ILE A 408 -8.98 -4.45 -20.49
N VAL A 409 -9.60 -3.28 -20.53
CA VAL A 409 -10.94 -3.04 -19.97
C VAL A 409 -11.89 -2.69 -21.11
N THR A 410 -13.03 -3.34 -21.16
CA THR A 410 -14.03 -3.09 -22.19
C THR A 410 -15.41 -2.91 -21.54
N ILE A 411 -15.99 -1.72 -21.75
CA ILE A 411 -17.27 -1.31 -21.18
C ILE A 411 -18.26 -1.15 -22.33
N GLY A 412 -19.10 -2.16 -22.51
CA GLY A 412 -20.01 -2.27 -23.65
C GLY A 412 -19.34 -2.82 -24.92
N GLY A 413 -19.83 -2.35 -26.08
CA GLY A 413 -19.28 -2.70 -27.39
C GLY A 413 -19.72 -4.06 -27.95
N ASN A 414 -19.26 -4.35 -29.16
CA ASN A 414 -19.51 -5.64 -29.82
C ASN A 414 -18.34 -6.61 -29.57
N PRO A 415 -18.59 -7.93 -29.49
CA PRO A 415 -17.54 -8.92 -29.33
C PRO A 415 -16.63 -9.01 -30.56
N GLY A 416 -15.35 -9.31 -30.30
CA GLY A 416 -14.38 -9.72 -31.31
C GLY A 416 -14.54 -11.20 -31.70
N LYS A 417 -13.89 -11.58 -32.79
CA LYS A 417 -13.70 -12.98 -33.22
C LYS A 417 -12.21 -13.27 -33.14
N TYR A 418 -11.86 -14.31 -32.39
CA TYR A 418 -10.47 -14.67 -32.11
C TYR A 418 -10.15 -16.11 -32.54
N GLU A 419 -8.97 -16.26 -33.12
CA GLU A 419 -8.34 -17.53 -33.46
C GLU A 419 -7.45 -18.01 -32.31
N LEU A 420 -7.08 -19.30 -32.31
CA LEU A 420 -6.26 -19.88 -31.24
C LEU A 420 -4.83 -19.32 -31.16
N ASP A 421 -4.36 -18.72 -32.25
CA ASP A 421 -3.02 -18.14 -32.38
C ASP A 421 -2.99 -16.63 -32.05
N ASP A 422 -4.15 -15.98 -31.83
CA ASP A 422 -4.20 -14.59 -31.39
C ASP A 422 -3.60 -14.47 -29.97
N CYS A 423 -2.89 -13.37 -29.70
CA CYS A 423 -2.21 -13.16 -28.40
C CYS A 423 -3.21 -13.03 -27.24
N PRO A 424 -3.16 -13.89 -26.20
CA PRO A 424 -4.03 -13.80 -25.05
C PRO A 424 -3.72 -12.57 -24.20
N VAL A 425 -4.72 -12.01 -23.52
CA VAL A 425 -4.58 -10.75 -22.76
C VAL A 425 -5.51 -10.71 -21.53
N PRO A 426 -5.00 -10.33 -20.34
CA PRO A 426 -5.83 -10.18 -19.15
C PRO A 426 -6.94 -9.14 -19.39
N THR A 427 -8.19 -9.47 -19.08
CA THR A 427 -9.33 -8.64 -19.50
C THR A 427 -10.38 -8.46 -18.42
N PHE A 428 -10.85 -7.22 -18.24
CA PHE A 428 -12.06 -6.90 -17.49
C PHE A 428 -13.18 -6.50 -18.45
N VAL A 429 -14.36 -7.10 -18.31
CA VAL A 429 -15.52 -6.89 -19.18
C VAL A 429 -16.71 -6.41 -18.37
N ALA A 430 -17.33 -5.30 -18.78
CA ALA A 430 -18.54 -4.76 -18.14
C ALA A 430 -19.50 -4.14 -19.17
N GLY A 431 -20.69 -3.74 -18.71
CA GLY A 431 -21.68 -3.04 -19.53
C GLY A 431 -22.46 -3.94 -20.49
N ALA A 432 -23.15 -3.31 -21.45
CA ALA A 432 -24.02 -4.01 -22.39
C ALA A 432 -23.25 -5.06 -23.21
N ARG A 433 -23.87 -6.23 -23.45
CA ARG A 433 -23.24 -7.37 -24.17
C ARG A 433 -22.00 -7.98 -23.49
N SER A 434 -21.77 -7.70 -22.19
CA SER A 434 -20.64 -8.25 -21.44
C SER A 434 -20.55 -9.77 -21.56
N LYS A 435 -21.67 -10.50 -21.49
CA LYS A 435 -21.68 -11.97 -21.67
C LYS A 435 -21.08 -12.43 -23.00
N GLN A 436 -21.44 -11.80 -24.12
CA GLN A 436 -20.91 -12.17 -25.44
C GLN A 436 -19.42 -11.81 -25.55
N VAL A 437 -19.02 -10.65 -25.05
CA VAL A 437 -17.63 -10.19 -25.06
C VAL A 437 -16.76 -11.10 -24.17
N THR A 438 -17.22 -11.42 -22.97
CA THR A 438 -16.56 -12.37 -22.05
C THR A 438 -16.34 -13.71 -22.71
N ASN A 439 -17.33 -14.29 -23.41
CA ASN A 439 -17.16 -15.57 -24.10
C ASN A 439 -16.02 -15.52 -25.14
N SER A 440 -15.87 -14.41 -25.87
CA SER A 440 -14.75 -14.25 -26.81
C SER A 440 -13.40 -14.23 -26.06
N TYR A 441 -13.26 -13.44 -25.01
CA TYR A 441 -12.00 -13.36 -24.25
C TYR A 441 -11.66 -14.65 -23.48
N VAL A 442 -12.66 -15.36 -22.96
CA VAL A 442 -12.47 -16.67 -22.32
C VAL A 442 -11.90 -17.67 -23.32
N LYS A 443 -12.40 -17.68 -24.56
CA LYS A 443 -11.84 -18.49 -25.65
C LYS A 443 -10.41 -18.09 -26.00
N LEU A 444 -10.16 -16.78 -26.18
CA LEU A 444 -8.83 -16.24 -26.50
C LEU A 444 -7.79 -16.64 -25.44
N ASN A 445 -8.13 -16.46 -24.16
CA ASN A 445 -7.22 -16.74 -23.05
C ASN A 445 -7.15 -18.23 -22.68
N LYS A 446 -7.92 -19.11 -23.34
CA LYS A 446 -8.08 -20.52 -22.94
C LYS A 446 -8.43 -20.65 -21.45
N ALA A 447 -9.23 -19.72 -20.95
CA ALA A 447 -9.53 -19.60 -19.54
C ALA A 447 -10.72 -20.49 -19.15
N VAL A 448 -10.73 -20.97 -17.91
CA VAL A 448 -11.84 -21.72 -17.33
C VAL A 448 -12.46 -20.95 -16.18
N LYS A 449 -13.77 -21.09 -15.97
CA LYS A 449 -14.47 -20.41 -14.88
C LYS A 449 -13.98 -20.93 -13.52
N THR A 450 -13.48 -20.05 -12.67
CA THR A 450 -12.92 -20.42 -11.36
C THR A 450 -13.77 -19.96 -10.19
N ALA A 451 -14.44 -18.80 -10.28
CA ALA A 451 -15.23 -18.28 -9.17
C ALA A 451 -16.36 -17.35 -9.62
N VAL A 452 -17.34 -17.15 -8.74
CA VAL A 452 -18.34 -16.09 -8.79
C VAL A 452 -18.35 -15.40 -7.42
N LYS A 453 -18.21 -14.08 -7.38
CA LYS A 453 -18.24 -13.28 -6.15
C LYS A 453 -19.11 -12.04 -6.39
N GLY A 454 -20.30 -12.01 -5.79
CA GLY A 454 -21.29 -10.96 -6.06
C GLY A 454 -21.62 -10.88 -7.56
N ASN A 455 -21.46 -9.68 -8.15
CA ASN A 455 -21.71 -9.43 -9.58
C ASN A 455 -20.52 -9.81 -10.49
N LEU A 456 -19.42 -10.33 -9.93
CA LEU A 456 -18.21 -10.67 -10.69
C LEU A 456 -18.11 -12.17 -10.94
N THR A 457 -17.79 -12.53 -12.18
CA THR A 457 -17.40 -13.89 -12.57
C THR A 457 -15.94 -13.91 -13.02
N PHE A 458 -15.17 -14.86 -12.48
CA PHE A 458 -13.74 -15.01 -12.74
C PHE A 458 -13.48 -16.23 -13.61
N TYR A 459 -12.64 -16.03 -14.63
CA TYR A 459 -12.10 -17.08 -15.48
C TYR A 459 -10.58 -16.96 -15.51
N VAL A 460 -9.86 -18.07 -15.41
CA VAL A 460 -8.39 -18.07 -15.33
C VAL A 460 -7.83 -19.14 -16.24
N ASN A 461 -6.71 -18.85 -16.91
CA ASN A 461 -5.92 -19.87 -17.60
C ASN A 461 -5.10 -20.66 -16.56
N THR A 462 -5.19 -21.98 -16.57
CA THR A 462 -4.53 -22.84 -15.57
C THR A 462 -3.02 -22.90 -15.69
N ASP A 463 -2.48 -22.60 -16.87
CA ASP A 463 -1.04 -22.61 -17.15
C ASP A 463 -0.41 -21.22 -16.90
N GLU A 464 -1.23 -20.16 -16.89
CA GLU A 464 -0.80 -18.77 -16.69
C GLU A 464 -1.90 -18.00 -15.94
N GLU A 465 -1.82 -17.95 -14.61
CA GLU A 465 -2.88 -17.36 -13.77
C GLU A 465 -3.11 -15.86 -14.02
N LEU A 466 -2.11 -15.14 -14.51
CA LEU A 466 -2.25 -13.72 -14.86
C LEU A 466 -3.19 -13.51 -16.05
N LEU A 467 -3.37 -14.51 -16.91
CA LEU A 467 -4.33 -14.51 -18.03
C LEU A 467 -5.75 -14.77 -17.53
N GLN A 468 -6.27 -13.83 -16.75
CA GLN A 468 -7.64 -13.85 -16.25
C GLN A 468 -8.60 -13.04 -17.12
N VAL A 469 -9.85 -13.48 -17.14
CA VAL A 469 -10.99 -12.70 -17.62
C VAL A 469 -11.95 -12.50 -16.45
N VAL A 470 -12.21 -11.25 -16.10
CA VAL A 470 -13.19 -10.89 -15.07
C VAL A 470 -14.37 -10.20 -15.74
N SER A 471 -15.57 -10.71 -15.48
CA SER A 471 -16.81 -10.21 -16.07
C SER A 471 -17.73 -9.67 -14.99
N SER A 472 -18.16 -8.42 -15.12
CA SER A 472 -19.19 -7.82 -14.28
C SER A 472 -20.57 -7.94 -14.94
N SER A 473 -21.53 -8.46 -14.18
CA SER A 473 -22.95 -8.43 -14.54
C SER A 473 -23.66 -7.15 -14.08
N ASP A 474 -22.98 -6.25 -13.39
CA ASP A 474 -23.55 -4.98 -12.92
C ASP A 474 -23.62 -3.98 -14.08
N THR A 475 -24.85 -3.69 -14.52
CA THR A 475 -25.11 -2.70 -15.57
C THR A 475 -25.44 -1.31 -15.02
N SER A 476 -25.53 -1.16 -13.70
CA SER A 476 -25.82 0.10 -13.00
C SER A 476 -24.57 0.80 -12.45
N ALA A 477 -23.45 0.09 -12.34
CA ALA A 477 -22.18 0.64 -11.88
C ALA A 477 -21.77 1.85 -12.74
N SER A 478 -21.35 2.93 -12.05
CA SER A 478 -20.76 4.10 -12.68
C SER A 478 -19.44 3.75 -13.38
N LEU A 479 -18.99 4.65 -14.24
CA LEU A 479 -17.71 4.50 -14.92
C LEU A 479 -16.53 4.45 -13.92
N LYS A 480 -16.61 5.23 -12.84
CA LYS A 480 -15.65 5.22 -11.72
C LYS A 480 -15.60 3.85 -11.04
N GLU A 481 -16.74 3.34 -10.59
CA GLU A 481 -16.82 2.05 -9.90
C GLU A 481 -16.30 0.92 -10.80
N THR A 482 -16.70 0.94 -12.07
CA THR A 482 -16.25 -0.04 -13.07
C THR A 482 -14.74 0.01 -13.28
N PHE A 483 -14.15 1.20 -13.41
CA PHE A 483 -12.71 1.34 -13.59
C PHE A 483 -11.93 0.93 -12.34
N LEU A 484 -12.36 1.34 -11.14
CA LEU A 484 -11.69 0.97 -9.90
C LEU A 484 -11.76 -0.55 -9.65
N GLU A 485 -12.88 -1.19 -9.96
CA GLU A 485 -13.00 -2.65 -9.92
C GLU A 485 -12.07 -3.31 -10.94
N ALA A 486 -12.03 -2.81 -12.18
CA ALA A 486 -11.11 -3.31 -13.21
C ALA A 486 -9.63 -3.14 -12.81
N TRP A 487 -9.29 -2.03 -12.16
CA TRP A 487 -7.97 -1.78 -11.62
C TRP A 487 -7.60 -2.83 -10.58
N VAL A 488 -8.45 -3.01 -9.56
CA VAL A 488 -8.21 -3.95 -8.46
C VAL A 488 -8.15 -5.39 -8.97
N GLN A 489 -9.07 -5.81 -9.84
CA GLN A 489 -9.17 -7.21 -10.23
C GLN A 489 -8.16 -7.61 -11.31
N VAL A 490 -7.88 -6.72 -12.29
CA VAL A 490 -7.12 -7.10 -13.50
C VAL A 490 -5.89 -6.21 -13.71
N LEU A 491 -6.07 -4.88 -13.83
CA LEU A 491 -4.99 -4.02 -14.36
C LEU A 491 -3.81 -3.90 -13.40
N SER A 492 -4.05 -3.93 -12.09
CA SER A 492 -3.01 -3.78 -11.06
C SER A 492 -2.21 -5.06 -10.79
N LYS A 493 -2.57 -6.18 -11.41
CA LYS A 493 -1.98 -7.50 -11.09
C LYS A 493 -0.80 -7.87 -11.98
N ASN A 494 -0.59 -7.18 -13.09
CA ASN A 494 0.42 -7.57 -14.08
C ASN A 494 1.02 -6.37 -14.81
N TYR A 495 2.12 -6.66 -15.50
CA TYR A 495 2.67 -5.88 -16.60
C TYR A 495 3.20 -6.86 -17.66
N ARG A 496 3.59 -6.35 -18.83
CA ARG A 496 4.32 -7.13 -19.83
C ARG A 496 5.80 -6.75 -19.81
N PHE A 497 6.65 -7.75 -19.82
CA PHE A 497 8.08 -7.59 -19.81
C PHE A 497 8.65 -8.20 -21.07
N ASN A 498 9.73 -7.65 -21.62
CA ASN A 498 10.36 -8.23 -22.80
C ASN A 498 11.86 -8.25 -22.57
N ASN A 499 12.30 -9.07 -21.63
CA ASN A 499 13.72 -9.25 -21.33
C ASN A 499 14.21 -10.66 -21.65
N TYR A 500 13.34 -11.49 -22.22
CA TYR A 500 13.76 -12.75 -22.80
C TYR A 500 14.44 -12.45 -24.15
N LYS A 501 15.56 -13.12 -24.38
CA LYS A 501 16.44 -13.08 -25.56
C LYS A 501 17.17 -11.76 -25.81
N HIS A 502 16.95 -10.73 -24.99
CA HIS A 502 17.68 -9.45 -25.07
C HIS A 502 17.47 -8.58 -23.82
N THR A 503 18.24 -7.49 -23.70
CA THR A 503 18.03 -6.46 -22.66
C THR A 503 16.89 -5.51 -23.03
N TRP A 504 15.81 -5.53 -22.26
CA TRP A 504 14.53 -4.88 -22.59
C TRP A 504 14.62 -3.39 -22.93
N TYR A 505 15.39 -2.61 -22.16
CA TYR A 505 15.51 -1.16 -22.36
C TYR A 505 16.43 -0.76 -23.52
N MET A 506 17.06 -1.73 -24.19
CA MET A 506 17.77 -1.53 -25.45
C MET A 506 16.81 -1.45 -26.65
N GLY A 507 15.50 -1.66 -26.39
CA GLY A 507 14.46 -1.63 -27.40
C GLY A 507 14.24 -2.99 -28.04
N GLY A 508 12.99 -3.22 -28.44
CA GLY A 508 12.53 -4.45 -29.06
C GLY A 508 11.11 -4.26 -29.56
N THR A 509 10.74 -5.06 -30.55
CA THR A 509 9.37 -5.10 -31.06
C THR A 509 8.88 -6.54 -31.07
N PRO A 510 7.55 -6.78 -30.97
CA PRO A 510 7.00 -8.12 -31.04
C PRO A 510 7.39 -8.87 -32.32
N GLU A 511 7.61 -8.16 -33.44
CA GLU A 511 8.05 -8.78 -34.69
C GLU A 511 9.45 -9.40 -34.57
N LYS A 512 10.32 -8.86 -33.70
CA LYS A 512 11.70 -9.37 -33.52
C LYS A 512 11.82 -10.41 -32.42
N TYR A 513 11.12 -10.21 -31.30
CA TYR A 513 11.33 -11.02 -30.08
C TYR A 513 10.10 -11.82 -29.63
N GLY A 514 8.95 -11.62 -30.28
CA GLY A 514 7.70 -12.27 -29.94
C GLY A 514 6.85 -11.47 -28.94
N THR A 515 5.77 -12.11 -28.48
CA THR A 515 4.86 -11.54 -27.48
C THR A 515 5.59 -11.31 -26.15
N TYR A 516 5.36 -10.14 -25.55
CA TYR A 516 6.01 -9.78 -24.30
C TYR A 516 5.40 -10.59 -23.15
N GLU A 517 6.20 -10.99 -22.18
CA GLU A 517 5.83 -11.93 -21.14
C GLU A 517 5.04 -11.26 -20.03
N LEU A 518 3.98 -11.90 -19.54
CA LEU A 518 3.23 -11.37 -18.40
C LEU A 518 3.98 -11.66 -17.10
N GLU A 519 4.21 -10.60 -16.33
CA GLU A 519 4.88 -10.63 -15.03
C GLU A 519 3.96 -10.03 -13.96
N PRO A 520 3.99 -10.55 -12.72
CA PRO A 520 3.14 -10.05 -11.65
C PRO A 520 3.61 -8.65 -11.23
N TYR A 521 2.66 -7.72 -11.16
CA TYR A 521 2.89 -6.39 -10.64
C TYR A 521 2.78 -6.41 -9.12
N ILE A 522 3.72 -5.75 -8.45
CA ILE A 522 3.86 -5.93 -7.00
C ILE A 522 3.00 -4.93 -6.22
N MET A 523 2.33 -5.45 -5.18
CA MET A 523 1.54 -4.66 -4.25
C MET A 523 1.86 -5.09 -2.81
N PRO A 524 3.00 -4.64 -2.25
CA PRO A 524 3.49 -5.12 -0.95
C PRO A 524 2.44 -5.00 0.18
N GLU A 525 1.60 -3.96 0.13
CA GLU A 525 0.58 -3.72 1.14
C GLU A 525 -0.55 -4.76 1.08
N GLU A 526 -0.82 -5.37 -0.09
CA GLU A 526 -1.75 -6.50 -0.21
C GLU A 526 -1.19 -7.79 0.42
N TRP A 527 0.13 -7.84 0.68
CA TRP A 527 0.81 -9.00 1.25
C TRP A 527 1.11 -8.83 2.75
N GLY A 528 0.52 -7.82 3.39
CA GLY A 528 0.80 -7.51 4.80
C GLY A 528 2.23 -7.01 5.01
N ILE A 529 2.81 -6.33 4.03
CA ILE A 529 4.12 -5.67 4.17
C ILE A 529 3.90 -4.19 4.49
N THR A 530 4.46 -3.75 5.61
CA THR A 530 4.61 -2.34 5.92
C THR A 530 5.84 -1.78 5.21
N ARG A 531 5.64 -0.89 4.24
CA ARG A 531 6.71 -0.10 3.63
C ARG A 531 6.94 1.18 4.43
N ARG A 532 8.17 1.41 4.87
CA ARG A 532 8.63 2.67 5.45
C ARG A 532 9.63 3.28 4.51
N VAL A 533 9.68 4.60 4.44
CA VAL A 533 10.78 5.25 3.73
C VAL A 533 11.38 6.35 4.57
N MET A 534 12.70 6.32 4.57
CA MET A 534 13.54 6.83 5.62
C MET A 534 14.46 7.86 5.01
N GLU A 535 14.50 9.03 5.64
CA GLU A 535 15.31 10.17 5.23
C GLU A 535 16.06 10.64 6.46
N THR A 536 17.35 10.32 6.54
CA THR A 536 18.12 10.54 7.77
C THR A 536 19.57 10.85 7.46
N ASN A 537 20.13 11.83 8.17
CA ASN A 537 21.55 12.15 8.10
C ASN A 537 22.29 11.38 9.22
N LEU A 538 22.98 10.29 8.85
CA LEU A 538 23.68 9.43 9.82
C LEU A 538 25.14 9.83 10.04
N LEU A 539 25.82 10.34 9.01
CA LEU A 539 27.26 10.63 9.02
C LEU A 539 27.61 12.12 9.07
N GLY A 540 26.60 13.01 9.08
CA GLY A 540 26.81 14.45 8.92
C GLY A 540 27.13 14.88 7.48
N THR A 541 27.24 13.92 6.54
CA THR A 541 27.59 14.17 5.12
C THR A 541 26.39 14.48 4.23
N GLY A 542 25.18 14.45 4.80
CA GLY A 542 23.91 14.75 4.13
C GLY A 542 22.85 13.70 4.40
N THR A 543 21.65 13.90 3.87
CA THR A 543 20.50 13.02 4.12
C THR A 543 20.60 11.77 3.23
N PHE A 544 20.58 10.59 3.86
CA PHE A 544 20.44 9.30 3.18
C PHE A 544 18.98 8.95 2.99
N LEU A 545 18.67 8.24 1.90
CA LEU A 545 17.35 7.71 1.58
C LEU A 545 17.37 6.18 1.54
N TRP A 546 16.44 5.53 2.23
CA TRP A 546 16.21 4.09 2.04
C TRP A 546 14.76 3.71 2.26
N TYR A 547 14.39 2.53 1.78
CA TYR A 547 13.06 1.95 1.91
C TYR A 547 13.15 0.67 2.72
N GLU A 548 12.33 0.55 3.74
CA GLU A 548 12.24 -0.65 4.57
C GLU A 548 10.94 -1.38 4.27
N PHE A 549 11.01 -2.69 4.13
CA PHE A 549 9.87 -3.56 3.88
C PHE A 549 9.78 -4.58 5.00
N HIS A 550 8.78 -4.41 5.85
CA HIS A 550 8.55 -5.25 7.03
C HIS A 550 7.26 -6.04 6.86
N PRO A 551 7.34 -7.36 6.61
CA PRO A 551 6.18 -8.23 6.80
C PRO A 551 5.63 -8.09 8.22
N GLU A 552 4.30 -8.10 8.40
CA GLU A 552 3.68 -7.93 9.72
C GLU A 552 4.22 -8.89 10.79
N ALA A 553 4.57 -10.12 10.38
CA ALA A 553 5.14 -11.13 11.26
C ALA A 553 6.52 -10.73 11.82
N THR A 554 7.35 -10.01 11.06
CA THR A 554 8.69 -9.61 11.50
C THR A 554 8.64 -8.48 12.53
N LEU A 555 7.60 -7.64 12.51
CA LEU A 555 7.41 -6.57 13.49
C LEU A 555 7.15 -7.08 14.92
N LYS A 556 6.63 -8.32 15.05
CA LYS A 556 6.29 -8.95 16.33
C LYS A 556 7.23 -10.11 16.70
N ALA A 557 8.26 -10.34 15.90
CA ALA A 557 9.17 -11.47 16.07
C ALA A 557 10.07 -11.31 17.32
N PRO A 558 10.52 -12.41 17.94
CA PRO A 558 11.45 -12.34 19.06
C PRO A 558 12.79 -11.67 18.69
N ARG A 559 13.50 -11.17 19.71
CA ARG A 559 14.81 -10.54 19.56
C ARG A 559 15.79 -11.44 18.81
N GLY A 560 16.49 -10.91 17.81
CA GLY A 560 17.56 -11.61 17.10
C GLY A 560 17.09 -12.82 16.28
N THR A 561 15.85 -12.84 15.78
CA THR A 561 15.31 -13.97 15.02
C THR A 561 15.03 -13.67 13.55
N VAL A 562 15.06 -12.40 13.14
CA VAL A 562 14.68 -11.96 11.80
C VAL A 562 15.92 -11.62 10.98
N PRO A 563 16.17 -12.30 9.85
CA PRO A 563 17.23 -11.89 8.93
C PRO A 563 17.00 -10.51 8.32
N LEU A 564 18.11 -9.89 7.90
CA LEU A 564 18.11 -8.63 7.15
C LEU A 564 18.75 -8.84 5.77
N LEU A 565 18.05 -8.45 4.71
CA LEU A 565 18.59 -8.37 3.35
C LEU A 565 18.62 -6.92 2.88
N LEU A 566 19.80 -6.46 2.47
CA LEU A 566 19.96 -5.17 1.79
C LEU A 566 19.92 -5.36 0.27
N LEU A 567 19.31 -4.39 -0.41
CA LEU A 567 19.23 -4.34 -1.86
C LEU A 567 19.89 -3.07 -2.38
N LEU A 568 20.64 -3.23 -3.47
CA LEU A 568 21.40 -2.16 -4.14
C LEU A 568 20.99 -2.06 -5.61
N HIS A 569 20.33 -0.97 -5.98
CA HIS A 569 19.96 -0.67 -7.37
C HIS A 569 21.16 -0.45 -8.32
N GLY A 570 20.90 -0.62 -9.62
CA GLY A 570 21.85 -0.37 -10.70
C GLY A 570 22.19 1.11 -10.93
N ASN A 571 23.13 1.38 -11.83
CA ASN A 571 23.68 2.72 -12.05
C ASN A 571 22.59 3.72 -12.48
N GLU A 572 22.47 4.84 -11.77
CA GLU A 572 21.48 5.91 -12.04
C GLU A 572 20.01 5.46 -12.00
N ASN A 573 19.74 4.24 -11.53
CA ASN A 573 18.36 3.77 -11.35
C ASN A 573 17.69 4.51 -10.19
N ASP A 574 16.37 4.61 -10.26
CA ASP A 574 15.55 4.84 -9.07
C ASP A 574 15.82 3.71 -8.07
N PRO A 575 16.05 4.01 -6.78
CA PRO A 575 16.38 2.98 -5.79
C PRO A 575 15.30 1.90 -5.71
N ARG A 576 14.01 2.26 -5.84
CA ARG A 576 12.90 1.31 -5.79
C ARG A 576 13.00 0.23 -6.87
N THR A 577 13.73 0.46 -7.96
CA THR A 577 13.92 -0.52 -9.05
C THR A 577 14.32 -1.89 -8.52
N GLN A 578 15.24 -1.96 -7.56
CA GLN A 578 15.79 -3.23 -7.13
C GLN A 578 14.82 -4.01 -6.24
N ALA A 579 14.28 -3.37 -5.21
CA ALA A 579 13.15 -3.91 -4.45
C ALA A 579 12.00 -4.36 -5.36
N GLU A 580 11.58 -3.53 -6.31
CA GLU A 580 10.36 -3.80 -7.06
C GLU A 580 10.50 -4.84 -8.18
N THR A 581 11.73 -5.29 -8.49
CA THR A 581 12.00 -6.21 -9.63
C THR A 581 12.81 -7.44 -9.28
N SER A 582 13.51 -7.46 -8.14
CA SER A 582 14.34 -8.59 -7.71
C SER A 582 13.53 -9.85 -7.37
N GLY A 583 12.32 -9.68 -6.84
CA GLY A 583 11.49 -10.77 -6.30
C GLY A 583 11.65 -10.97 -4.78
N PHE A 584 12.53 -10.21 -4.12
CA PHE A 584 12.74 -10.34 -2.67
C PHE A 584 11.59 -9.78 -1.83
N ILE A 585 10.80 -8.85 -2.36
CA ILE A 585 9.65 -8.30 -1.64
C ILE A 585 8.53 -9.33 -1.53
N GLU A 586 8.26 -10.06 -2.60
CA GLU A 586 7.36 -11.22 -2.59
C GLU A 586 7.85 -12.30 -1.62
N LEU A 587 9.17 -12.54 -1.62
CA LEU A 587 9.76 -13.60 -0.83
C LEU A 587 9.80 -13.28 0.66
N CYS A 588 10.00 -12.01 1.03
CA CYS A 588 10.08 -11.62 2.44
C CYS A 588 8.75 -11.78 3.17
N ALA A 589 7.62 -11.57 2.49
CA ALA A 589 6.29 -11.89 3.04
C ALA A 589 6.10 -13.39 3.31
N LYS A 590 6.70 -14.26 2.49
CA LYS A 590 6.56 -15.72 2.62
C LYS A 590 7.50 -16.31 3.67
N GLU A 591 8.74 -15.83 3.69
CA GLU A 591 9.84 -16.40 4.48
C GLU A 591 10.15 -15.60 5.76
N ASN A 592 9.43 -14.50 6.00
CA ASN A 592 9.51 -13.67 7.21
C ASN A 592 10.90 -13.08 7.51
N PHE A 593 11.46 -12.34 6.55
CA PHE A 593 12.66 -11.51 6.75
C PHE A 593 12.40 -10.05 6.40
N VAL A 594 13.32 -9.16 6.77
CA VAL A 594 13.24 -7.73 6.44
C VAL A 594 14.09 -7.43 5.23
N VAL A 595 13.54 -6.66 4.29
CA VAL A 595 14.25 -6.16 3.11
C VAL A 595 14.44 -4.66 3.22
N VAL A 596 15.63 -4.17 2.89
CA VAL A 596 15.93 -2.74 2.86
C VAL A 596 16.61 -2.35 1.54
N GLU A 597 15.97 -1.45 0.80
CA GLU A 597 16.50 -0.87 -0.44
C GLU A 597 17.21 0.45 -0.17
N LEU A 598 18.44 0.59 -0.64
CA LEU A 598 19.30 1.74 -0.33
C LEU A 598 19.51 2.63 -1.56
N GLU A 599 19.28 3.95 -1.43
CA GLU A 599 19.83 4.94 -2.36
C GLU A 599 21.33 5.12 -2.10
N TRP A 600 22.10 4.14 -2.56
CA TRP A 600 23.50 3.99 -2.17
C TRP A 600 24.47 4.87 -3.00
N GLN A 601 24.06 5.23 -4.22
CA GLN A 601 24.84 6.06 -5.15
C GLN A 601 24.65 7.55 -4.89
N GLY A 602 23.55 7.91 -4.23
CA GLY A 602 23.13 9.28 -4.07
C GLY A 602 22.36 9.75 -5.30
N SER A 603 21.50 10.72 -5.09
CA SER A 603 20.67 11.33 -6.14
C SER A 603 20.67 12.84 -5.99
N LYS A 604 19.83 13.54 -6.78
CA LYS A 604 19.79 15.00 -6.77
C LYS A 604 19.57 15.58 -5.37
N ASP A 605 18.71 14.94 -4.58
CA ASP A 605 18.25 15.44 -3.28
C ASP A 605 18.80 14.65 -2.09
N TYR A 606 19.51 13.53 -2.33
CA TYR A 606 20.01 12.64 -1.29
C TYR A 606 21.51 12.36 -1.44
N ALA A 607 22.21 12.38 -0.30
CA ALA A 607 23.65 12.16 -0.26
C ALA A 607 24.01 10.71 -0.60
N ARG A 608 25.15 10.55 -1.29
CA ARG A 608 25.73 9.23 -1.58
C ARG A 608 26.12 8.53 -0.27
N MET A 609 25.66 7.29 -0.09
CA MET A 609 26.06 6.46 1.05
C MET A 609 27.47 5.89 0.85
N GLY A 610 27.73 5.30 -0.31
CA GLY A 610 28.91 4.44 -0.50
C GLY A 610 28.95 3.26 0.48
N MET A 611 30.05 2.52 0.52
CA MET A 611 30.14 1.33 1.38
C MET A 611 30.08 1.65 2.87
N ASP A 612 30.65 2.78 3.30
CA ASP A 612 30.63 3.20 4.72
C ASP A 612 29.26 3.67 5.17
N GLY A 613 28.52 4.40 4.32
CA GLY A 613 27.15 4.80 4.60
C GLY A 613 26.21 3.58 4.69
N ILE A 614 26.39 2.59 3.80
CA ILE A 614 25.65 1.31 3.87
C ILE A 614 25.88 0.62 5.21
N GLU A 615 27.13 0.53 5.66
CA GLU A 615 27.47 -0.02 6.98
C GLU A 615 26.74 0.74 8.11
N GLN A 616 26.71 2.07 8.06
CA GLN A 616 25.99 2.85 9.08
C GLN A 616 24.48 2.60 9.07
N VAL A 617 23.88 2.42 7.89
CA VAL A 617 22.46 2.04 7.80
C VAL A 617 22.24 0.68 8.45
N VAL A 618 23.12 -0.30 8.25
CA VAL A 618 23.00 -1.61 8.94
C VAL A 618 23.05 -1.44 10.46
N TYR A 619 24.00 -0.68 10.99
CA TYR A 619 24.05 -0.43 12.44
C TYR A 619 22.82 0.31 12.96
N TYR A 620 22.31 1.28 12.20
CA TYR A 620 21.07 1.97 12.51
C TYR A 620 19.89 0.98 12.60
N LEU A 621 19.76 0.10 11.61
CA LEU A 621 18.68 -0.90 11.57
C LEU A 621 18.77 -1.89 12.73
N LEU A 622 19.93 -2.48 12.98
CA LEU A 622 20.15 -3.44 14.08
C LEU A 622 19.90 -2.81 15.46
N LYS A 623 20.19 -1.52 15.61
CA LYS A 623 19.88 -0.76 16.83
C LYS A 623 18.39 -0.45 16.96
N THR A 624 17.74 -0.10 15.85
CA THR A 624 16.33 0.34 15.81
C THR A 624 15.37 -0.83 15.96
N TYR A 625 15.73 -2.00 15.45
CA TYR A 625 14.88 -3.18 15.38
C TYR A 625 15.50 -4.36 16.14
N PRO A 626 15.16 -4.54 17.44
CA PRO A 626 15.71 -5.61 18.27
C PRO A 626 15.48 -7.02 17.72
N GLN A 627 14.43 -7.22 16.92
CA GLN A 627 14.13 -8.51 16.29
C GLN A 627 15.17 -8.93 15.24
N LEU A 628 15.92 -7.97 14.66
CA LEU A 628 16.88 -8.28 13.62
C LEU A 628 18.05 -9.09 14.18
N ASP A 629 18.42 -10.13 13.46
CA ASP A 629 19.53 -11.01 13.78
C ASP A 629 20.83 -10.46 13.17
N ALA A 630 21.69 -9.93 14.03
CA ALA A 630 22.98 -9.38 13.63
C ALA A 630 23.92 -10.43 13.01
N SER A 631 23.65 -11.72 13.16
CA SER A 631 24.42 -12.79 12.52
C SER A 631 23.92 -13.14 11.11
N ARG A 632 22.73 -12.69 10.72
CA ARG A 632 22.09 -12.98 9.42
C ARG A 632 21.77 -11.70 8.67
N VAL A 633 22.84 -11.00 8.30
CA VAL A 633 22.79 -9.82 7.43
C VAL A 633 23.36 -10.20 6.06
N TYR A 634 22.58 -9.92 5.01
CA TYR A 634 22.90 -10.24 3.63
C TYR A 634 22.79 -9.00 2.76
N THR A 635 23.42 -9.03 1.59
CA THR A 635 23.25 -7.97 0.58
C THR A 635 23.22 -8.55 -0.82
N GLU A 636 22.40 -7.93 -1.67
CA GLU A 636 22.27 -8.24 -3.08
C GLU A 636 22.19 -6.94 -3.88
N GLY A 637 22.55 -6.98 -5.16
CA GLY A 637 22.28 -5.86 -6.04
C GLY A 637 22.25 -6.22 -7.52
N LEU A 638 21.77 -5.28 -8.32
CA LEU A 638 21.71 -5.37 -9.78
C LEU A 638 22.75 -4.48 -10.43
N SER A 639 23.42 -4.97 -11.48
CA SER A 639 24.33 -4.15 -12.31
C SER A 639 25.41 -3.46 -11.46
N ALA A 640 25.51 -2.13 -11.45
CA ALA A 640 26.43 -1.42 -10.55
C ALA A 640 26.22 -1.77 -9.06
N GLY A 641 24.97 -2.00 -8.63
CA GLY A 641 24.65 -2.49 -7.29
C GLY A 641 25.15 -3.90 -7.05
N SER A 642 25.16 -4.77 -8.07
CA SER A 642 25.80 -6.10 -8.00
C SER A 642 27.31 -5.97 -7.80
N ALA A 643 27.97 -5.08 -8.55
CA ALA A 643 29.39 -4.82 -8.39
C ALA A 643 29.71 -4.30 -6.98
N THR A 644 28.87 -3.41 -6.44
CA THR A 644 29.01 -2.89 -5.07
C THR A 644 28.71 -3.95 -4.01
N SER A 645 27.68 -4.78 -4.17
CA SER A 645 27.41 -5.92 -3.28
C SER A 645 28.60 -6.91 -3.26
N THR A 646 29.14 -7.20 -4.45
CA THR A 646 30.35 -8.03 -4.62
C THR A 646 31.56 -7.41 -3.90
N GLY A 647 31.73 -6.09 -3.98
CA GLY A 647 32.78 -5.36 -3.25
C GLY A 647 32.56 -5.31 -1.74
N LEU A 648 31.32 -5.20 -1.26
CA LEU A 648 30.97 -5.22 0.16
C LEU A 648 31.35 -6.55 0.81
N GLY A 649 31.11 -7.69 0.14
CA GLY A 649 31.54 -8.99 0.65
C GLY A 649 33.06 -9.12 0.80
N ILE A 650 33.83 -8.35 0.04
CA ILE A 650 35.29 -8.28 0.20
C ILE A 650 35.65 -7.30 1.31
N ARG A 651 35.29 -6.02 1.18
CA ARG A 651 35.76 -4.94 2.07
C ARG A 651 35.15 -4.99 3.46
N LYS A 652 33.83 -5.21 3.52
CA LYS A 652 33.00 -5.19 4.73
C LYS A 652 32.61 -6.62 5.14
N SER A 653 33.53 -7.56 4.93
CA SER A 653 33.29 -8.99 5.13
C SER A 653 32.90 -9.39 6.55
N TYR A 654 33.19 -8.54 7.54
CA TYR A 654 32.78 -8.72 8.94
C TYR A 654 31.30 -8.42 9.20
N LEU A 655 30.60 -7.79 8.26
CA LEU A 655 29.21 -7.37 8.40
C LEU A 655 28.23 -8.38 7.81
N PHE A 656 28.59 -9.04 6.71
CA PHE A 656 27.68 -9.86 5.93
C PHE A 656 27.95 -11.36 6.09
N ALA A 657 26.90 -12.14 6.27
CA ALA A 657 26.98 -13.61 6.28
C ALA A 657 27.11 -14.20 4.88
N ALA A 658 26.53 -13.55 3.88
CA ALA A 658 26.69 -13.86 2.45
C ALA A 658 26.36 -12.62 1.62
N VAL A 659 26.91 -12.55 0.40
CA VAL A 659 26.58 -11.51 -0.58
C VAL A 659 26.25 -12.11 -1.93
N GLY A 660 25.47 -11.40 -2.72
CA GLY A 660 25.15 -11.84 -4.08
C GLY A 660 24.94 -10.68 -5.02
N GLY A 661 24.74 -11.00 -6.29
CA GLY A 661 24.34 -9.99 -7.25
C GLY A 661 23.94 -10.54 -8.60
N PHE A 662 23.17 -9.73 -9.31
CA PHE A 662 22.64 -10.03 -10.63
C PHE A 662 23.22 -9.09 -11.69
N SER A 663 23.64 -9.66 -12.83
CA SER A 663 24.06 -8.88 -14.01
C SER A 663 25.25 -7.93 -13.79
N ALA A 664 26.13 -8.22 -12.83
CA ALA A 664 27.52 -7.74 -12.83
C ALA A 664 28.40 -8.56 -11.86
N GLY A 665 29.71 -8.28 -11.89
CA GLY A 665 30.71 -8.78 -10.95
C GLY A 665 31.76 -7.71 -10.69
N ILE A 666 33.05 -8.05 -10.80
CA ILE A 666 34.16 -7.10 -10.62
C ILE A 666 34.67 -6.64 -12.00
N LEU A 667 34.40 -5.39 -12.35
CA LEU A 667 34.68 -4.86 -13.68
C LEU A 667 36.18 -4.54 -13.90
N PRO A 668 36.71 -4.72 -15.14
CA PRO A 668 38.15 -4.75 -15.42
C PRO A 668 38.87 -3.37 -15.46
N GLY A 669 38.42 -2.37 -14.70
CA GLY A 669 39.03 -1.03 -14.65
C GLY A 669 38.74 -0.25 -13.36
N SER A 670 39.07 1.05 -13.32
CA SER A 670 38.62 1.95 -12.24
C SER A 670 37.11 2.13 -12.35
N TYR A 671 36.36 1.21 -11.77
CA TYR A 671 34.92 1.32 -11.72
C TYR A 671 34.51 2.40 -10.74
N ARG A 672 33.41 3.09 -11.00
CA ARG A 672 32.87 4.06 -10.06
C ARG A 672 32.52 3.35 -8.75
N PHE A 673 32.48 4.10 -7.66
CA PHE A 673 32.00 3.62 -6.37
C PHE A 673 32.90 2.61 -5.64
N ASP A 674 34.21 2.80 -5.75
CA ASP A 674 35.21 2.11 -4.92
C ASP A 674 35.27 0.58 -5.13
N CYS A 675 34.84 0.12 -6.31
CA CYS A 675 34.82 -1.29 -6.71
C CYS A 675 35.87 -1.61 -7.78
N ASP A 676 37.04 -0.97 -7.74
CA ASP A 676 38.10 -1.22 -8.71
C ASP A 676 38.74 -2.60 -8.48
N ARG A 677 39.01 -3.31 -9.58
CA ARG A 677 39.49 -4.71 -9.54
C ARG A 677 40.79 -4.86 -8.77
N GLN A 678 41.74 -3.94 -8.92
CA GLN A 678 43.07 -4.07 -8.36
C GLN A 678 43.06 -3.89 -6.84
N SER A 679 42.33 -2.89 -6.33
CA SER A 679 42.15 -2.69 -4.89
C SER A 679 41.42 -3.87 -4.25
N LEU A 680 40.31 -4.31 -4.83
CA LEU A 680 39.53 -5.43 -4.30
C LEU A 680 40.35 -6.74 -4.29
N LEU A 681 41.15 -7.00 -5.33
CA LEU A 681 42.08 -8.13 -5.35
C LEU A 681 43.14 -8.02 -4.24
N GLY A 682 43.71 -6.83 -4.04
CA GLY A 682 44.69 -6.58 -2.98
C GLY A 682 44.13 -6.91 -1.59
N GLU A 683 42.90 -6.47 -1.30
CA GLU A 683 42.22 -6.80 -0.04
C GLU A 683 41.85 -8.29 0.08
N ALA A 684 41.39 -8.91 -0.99
CA ALA A 684 41.09 -10.34 -1.02
C ALA A 684 42.33 -11.19 -0.72
N ILE A 685 43.50 -10.82 -1.26
CA ILE A 685 44.78 -11.46 -0.96
C ILE A 685 45.13 -11.32 0.53
N GLN A 686 44.95 -10.12 1.11
CA GLN A 686 45.22 -9.90 2.53
C GLN A 686 44.31 -10.74 3.45
N LYS A 687 43.09 -11.04 3.00
CA LYS A 687 42.09 -11.84 3.74
C LYS A 687 42.18 -13.34 3.44
N SER A 688 43.01 -13.74 2.48
CA SER A 688 43.11 -15.11 2.00
C SER A 688 43.43 -16.09 3.12
N GLY A 689 42.55 -17.09 3.30
CA GLY A 689 42.70 -18.13 4.32
C GLY A 689 42.34 -17.70 5.74
N ALA A 690 42.02 -16.43 5.97
CA ALA A 690 41.60 -15.89 7.27
C ALA A 690 40.11 -15.55 7.32
N VAL A 691 39.51 -15.17 6.19
CA VAL A 691 38.09 -14.81 6.10
C VAL A 691 37.43 -15.58 4.97
N GLU A 692 36.36 -16.30 5.31
CA GLU A 692 35.49 -16.93 4.33
C GLU A 692 34.25 -16.05 4.11
N MET A 693 33.89 -15.84 2.83
CA MET A 693 32.72 -15.10 2.40
C MET A 693 31.96 -15.87 1.32
N PRO A 694 30.74 -16.33 1.60
CA PRO A 694 29.85 -16.92 0.61
C PRO A 694 29.42 -15.90 -0.44
N TYR A 695 29.53 -16.28 -1.72
CA TYR A 695 29.19 -15.43 -2.86
C TYR A 695 28.20 -16.10 -3.82
N PHE A 696 27.13 -15.40 -4.17
CA PHE A 696 26.16 -15.84 -5.17
C PHE A 696 26.24 -14.95 -6.43
N SER A 697 26.55 -15.54 -7.58
CA SER A 697 26.74 -14.83 -8.83
C SER A 697 25.68 -15.27 -9.85
N ALA A 698 24.81 -14.35 -10.27
CA ALA A 698 23.77 -14.63 -11.25
C ALA A 698 23.78 -13.62 -12.41
N THR A 699 23.45 -14.08 -13.61
CA THR A 699 23.32 -13.22 -14.79
C THR A 699 22.62 -13.94 -15.94
N GLY A 700 22.07 -13.17 -16.88
CA GLY A 700 21.57 -13.71 -18.13
C GLY A 700 22.67 -14.01 -19.16
N THR A 701 22.49 -15.05 -19.99
CA THR A 701 23.45 -15.39 -21.06
C THR A 701 23.34 -14.46 -22.28
N SER A 702 22.23 -13.72 -22.41
CA SER A 702 22.01 -12.68 -23.44
C SER A 702 22.17 -11.26 -22.87
N ASP A 703 22.89 -11.11 -21.77
CA ASP A 703 23.19 -9.80 -21.19
C ASP A 703 24.07 -8.98 -22.17
N THR A 704 23.48 -7.92 -22.72
CA THR A 704 24.14 -7.06 -23.70
C THR A 704 24.90 -5.89 -23.08
N VAL A 705 24.90 -5.75 -21.76
CA VAL A 705 25.49 -4.62 -21.03
C VAL A 705 26.73 -5.07 -20.27
N VAL A 706 26.63 -6.19 -19.54
CA VAL A 706 27.76 -6.89 -18.94
C VAL A 706 27.77 -8.31 -19.51
N PRO A 707 28.50 -8.55 -20.62
CA PRO A 707 28.45 -9.81 -21.33
C PRO A 707 28.82 -11.01 -20.45
N PHE A 708 28.05 -12.09 -20.59
CA PHE A 708 28.38 -13.36 -19.95
C PHE A 708 29.72 -13.90 -20.45
N ILE A 709 30.36 -14.74 -19.64
CA ILE A 709 31.68 -15.31 -19.95
C ILE A 709 31.61 -16.17 -21.23
N ASN A 710 32.61 -16.02 -22.10
CA ASN A 710 32.81 -16.89 -23.24
C ASN A 710 34.31 -16.99 -23.60
N LYS A 711 34.62 -17.83 -24.60
CA LYS A 711 35.99 -18.08 -25.09
C LYS A 711 36.74 -16.82 -25.54
N ASP A 712 36.03 -15.76 -25.92
CA ASP A 712 36.61 -14.56 -26.54
C ASP A 712 36.74 -13.39 -25.53
N ASN A 713 36.01 -13.41 -24.41
CA ASN A 713 35.97 -12.29 -23.46
C ASN A 713 36.49 -12.60 -22.05
N TRP A 714 36.82 -13.86 -21.72
CA TRP A 714 37.07 -14.29 -20.35
C TRP A 714 38.17 -13.52 -19.59
N GLN A 715 39.24 -13.06 -20.25
CA GLN A 715 40.35 -12.37 -19.57
C GLN A 715 39.92 -11.06 -18.89
N LYS A 716 38.94 -10.37 -19.48
CA LYS A 716 38.40 -9.10 -19.00
C LYS A 716 36.96 -9.25 -18.49
N ASN A 717 36.46 -10.48 -18.35
CA ASN A 717 35.08 -10.72 -17.95
C ASN A 717 34.87 -10.40 -16.47
N ALA A 718 33.78 -9.69 -16.16
CA ALA A 718 33.49 -9.19 -14.82
C ALA A 718 33.14 -10.31 -13.83
N PHE A 719 32.40 -11.32 -14.30
CA PHE A 719 31.98 -12.45 -13.47
C PHE A 719 33.16 -13.36 -13.17
N PHE A 720 33.95 -13.71 -14.20
CA PHE A 720 35.16 -14.52 -14.02
C PHE A 720 36.16 -13.87 -13.05
N ALA A 721 36.35 -12.55 -13.16
CA ALA A 721 37.18 -11.80 -12.22
C ALA A 721 36.65 -11.88 -10.78
N ALA A 722 35.34 -11.78 -10.58
CA ALA A 722 34.72 -11.94 -9.26
C ALA A 722 34.93 -13.35 -8.70
N TRP A 723 34.68 -14.39 -9.50
CA TRP A 723 34.86 -15.79 -9.07
C TRP A 723 36.31 -16.06 -8.64
N GLN A 724 37.30 -15.60 -9.41
CA GLN A 724 38.72 -15.72 -9.05
C GLN A 724 39.06 -15.00 -7.74
N ILE A 725 38.57 -13.77 -7.57
CA ILE A 725 38.84 -12.98 -6.35
C ILE A 725 38.22 -13.65 -5.12
N TYR A 726 37.02 -14.21 -5.23
CA TYR A 726 36.39 -14.95 -4.13
C TYR A 726 37.07 -16.30 -3.87
N GLN A 727 37.55 -17.01 -4.91
CA GLN A 727 38.40 -18.20 -4.72
C GLN A 727 39.66 -17.84 -3.91
N ILE A 728 40.34 -16.73 -4.25
CA ILE A 728 41.52 -16.25 -3.53
C ILE A 728 41.18 -15.92 -2.08
N MET A 729 40.16 -15.09 -1.85
CA MET A 729 39.76 -14.66 -0.51
C MET A 729 39.41 -15.85 0.38
N ASN A 730 38.65 -16.81 -0.16
CA ASN A 730 38.23 -17.99 0.56
C ASN A 730 39.35 -19.03 0.73
N GLY A 731 40.54 -18.83 0.14
CA GLY A 731 41.65 -19.79 0.20
C GLY A 731 41.36 -21.09 -0.57
N MET A 732 40.66 -20.97 -1.70
CA MET A 732 40.29 -22.06 -2.60
C MET A 732 41.31 -22.18 -3.74
N SER A 733 41.32 -23.31 -4.44
CA SER A 733 42.02 -23.40 -5.72
C SER A 733 41.45 -22.40 -6.72
N VAL A 734 42.32 -21.57 -7.30
CA VAL A 734 41.92 -20.50 -8.23
C VAL A 734 41.88 -21.04 -9.65
N THR A 735 40.80 -20.77 -10.38
CA THR A 735 40.70 -21.13 -11.79
C THR A 735 41.43 -20.09 -12.64
N GLU A 736 42.62 -20.41 -13.16
CA GLU A 736 43.42 -19.46 -13.94
C GLU A 736 42.82 -19.14 -15.31
N ARG A 737 42.21 -20.13 -15.97
CA ARG A 737 41.61 -20.02 -17.30
C ARG A 737 40.38 -20.94 -17.42
N PRO A 738 39.28 -20.50 -18.04
CA PRO A 738 38.13 -21.36 -18.29
C PRO A 738 38.41 -22.41 -19.38
N ASP A 739 37.85 -23.61 -19.18
CA ASP A 739 37.87 -24.74 -20.10
C ASP A 739 36.43 -25.14 -20.49
N PHE A 740 35.96 -24.56 -21.61
CA PHE A 740 34.62 -24.79 -22.13
C PHE A 740 34.38 -26.20 -22.68
N SER A 741 35.42 -27.05 -22.74
CA SER A 741 35.23 -28.48 -23.05
C SER A 741 34.74 -29.29 -21.85
N LYS A 742 34.94 -28.77 -20.62
CA LYS A 742 34.55 -29.43 -19.36
C LYS A 742 33.21 -28.94 -18.82
N ASP A 743 32.93 -27.65 -19.00
CA ASP A 743 31.61 -27.07 -18.74
C ASP A 743 31.33 -26.04 -19.84
N THR A 744 30.32 -26.30 -20.66
CA THR A 744 30.03 -25.50 -21.85
C THR A 744 29.49 -24.11 -21.54
N ILE A 745 29.05 -23.86 -20.30
CA ILE A 745 28.40 -22.62 -19.87
C ILE A 745 29.39 -21.74 -19.13
N PHE A 746 29.96 -22.25 -18.03
CA PHE A 746 30.85 -21.50 -17.14
C PHE A 746 32.32 -21.65 -17.49
N GLY A 747 32.70 -22.74 -18.18
CA GLY A 747 34.10 -23.09 -18.40
C GLY A 747 34.84 -23.47 -17.11
N ILE A 748 34.12 -23.82 -16.04
CA ILE A 748 34.67 -24.25 -14.76
C ILE A 748 33.94 -25.53 -14.36
N THR A 749 34.67 -26.55 -13.90
CA THR A 749 34.04 -27.74 -13.31
C THR A 749 33.39 -27.37 -11.98
N LEU A 750 32.07 -27.45 -11.92
CA LEU A 750 31.28 -27.14 -10.73
C LEU A 750 30.75 -28.43 -10.07
N GLU A 751 30.63 -28.39 -8.75
CA GLU A 751 29.89 -29.38 -7.98
C GLU A 751 28.38 -29.09 -8.06
N ASN A 752 27.55 -30.11 -7.85
CA ASN A 752 26.08 -29.99 -7.85
C ASN A 752 25.54 -29.28 -9.09
N ARG A 753 26.09 -29.61 -10.26
CA ARG A 753 25.67 -29.02 -11.54
C ARG A 753 24.24 -29.42 -11.88
N GLU A 754 23.38 -28.43 -12.10
CA GLU A 754 21.94 -28.62 -12.35
C GLU A 754 21.42 -27.64 -13.42
N THR A 755 20.40 -28.09 -14.16
CA THR A 755 19.56 -27.25 -15.03
C THR A 755 18.15 -27.18 -14.44
N ILE A 756 17.70 -25.98 -14.08
CA ILE A 756 16.38 -25.75 -13.48
C ILE A 756 15.49 -25.07 -14.52
N TRP A 757 14.31 -25.65 -14.78
CA TRP A 757 13.32 -25.07 -15.71
C TRP A 757 12.26 -24.28 -14.96
N THR A 758 11.97 -23.07 -15.46
CA THR A 758 10.84 -22.27 -14.98
C THR A 758 9.56 -22.63 -15.73
N ASN A 759 8.42 -22.28 -15.15
CA ASN A 759 7.11 -22.39 -15.80
C ASN A 759 6.96 -21.49 -17.04
N LYS A 760 7.90 -20.55 -17.26
CA LYS A 760 7.97 -19.68 -18.45
C LYS A 760 8.82 -20.28 -19.58
N GLY A 761 9.29 -21.51 -19.44
CA GLY A 761 10.11 -22.18 -20.45
C GLY A 761 11.54 -21.67 -20.53
N ILE A 762 12.03 -20.99 -19.48
CA ILE A 762 13.44 -20.56 -19.36
C ILE A 762 14.17 -21.51 -18.43
N SER A 763 15.41 -21.85 -18.80
CA SER A 763 16.29 -22.64 -17.95
C SER A 763 17.33 -21.78 -17.24
N MET A 764 17.68 -22.19 -16.03
CA MET A 764 18.80 -21.67 -15.26
C MET A 764 19.83 -22.78 -15.07
N GLU A 765 21.06 -22.50 -15.46
CA GLU A 765 22.22 -23.36 -15.26
C GLU A 765 22.88 -22.97 -13.94
N THR A 766 23.08 -23.91 -13.02
CA THR A 766 23.72 -23.62 -11.74
C THR A 766 24.71 -24.70 -11.33
N GLY A 767 25.65 -24.32 -10.46
CA GLY A 767 26.60 -25.18 -9.78
C GLY A 767 27.36 -24.40 -8.71
N VAL A 768 28.17 -25.10 -7.92
CA VAL A 768 28.92 -24.51 -6.81
C VAL A 768 30.41 -24.85 -6.86
N LEU A 769 31.22 -23.98 -6.24
CA LEU A 769 32.59 -24.28 -5.85
C LEU A 769 32.65 -24.37 -4.32
N SER A 770 33.23 -25.45 -3.81
CA SER A 770 33.26 -25.74 -2.38
C SER A 770 34.67 -25.74 -1.81
N LYS A 771 34.77 -25.48 -0.50
CA LYS A 771 35.98 -25.68 0.30
C LYS A 771 35.64 -26.59 1.47
N ASN A 772 36.30 -27.75 1.58
CA ASN A 772 36.06 -28.72 2.64
C ASN A 772 34.56 -29.09 2.81
N GLY A 773 33.83 -29.20 1.70
CA GLY A 773 32.39 -29.50 1.70
C GLY A 773 31.46 -28.30 1.94
N VAL A 774 31.98 -27.09 2.16
CA VAL A 774 31.19 -25.86 2.30
C VAL A 774 31.07 -25.16 0.93
N PRO A 775 29.86 -24.94 0.39
CA PRO A 775 29.67 -24.34 -0.93
C PRO A 775 29.81 -22.81 -0.85
N LEU A 776 31.02 -22.28 -1.05
CA LEU A 776 31.32 -20.86 -0.83
C LEU A 776 31.06 -19.96 -2.05
N ILE A 777 30.94 -20.52 -3.26
CA ILE A 777 30.58 -19.75 -4.45
C ILE A 777 29.49 -20.51 -5.19
N GLN A 778 28.32 -19.89 -5.39
CA GLN A 778 27.27 -20.41 -6.25
C GLN A 778 27.15 -19.56 -7.51
N MET A 779 27.11 -20.23 -8.66
CA MET A 779 27.06 -19.62 -9.99
C MET A 779 25.73 -19.96 -10.65
N VAL A 780 25.10 -18.97 -11.27
CA VAL A 780 23.82 -19.11 -11.98
C VAL A 780 23.88 -18.37 -13.31
N ALA A 781 23.56 -19.06 -14.39
CA ALA A 781 23.35 -18.47 -15.71
C ALA A 781 21.90 -18.68 -16.13
N VAL A 782 21.17 -17.59 -16.40
CA VAL A 782 19.80 -17.65 -16.91
C VAL A 782 19.87 -17.64 -18.43
N ASN A 783 19.49 -18.77 -19.04
CA ASN A 783 19.60 -18.93 -20.49
C ASN A 783 18.67 -17.97 -21.22
N ASP A 784 19.19 -17.36 -22.29
CA ASP A 784 18.47 -16.42 -23.14
C ASP A 784 17.85 -15.25 -22.37
N TYR A 785 18.50 -14.76 -21.32
CA TYR A 785 17.99 -13.65 -20.52
C TYR A 785 18.89 -12.41 -20.65
N GLY A 786 18.28 -11.22 -20.73
CA GLY A 786 18.98 -9.95 -20.83
C GLY A 786 19.49 -9.40 -19.49
N HIS A 787 20.06 -8.18 -19.53
CA HIS A 787 20.57 -7.49 -18.35
C HIS A 787 19.44 -7.01 -17.43
N TRP A 788 19.00 -7.85 -16.49
CA TRP A 788 18.00 -7.47 -15.48
C TRP A 788 17.92 -8.50 -14.35
N ASN A 789 17.18 -8.17 -13.29
CA ASN A 789 16.80 -9.14 -12.27
C ASN A 789 15.94 -10.26 -12.86
N PHE A 790 16.06 -11.48 -12.31
CA PHE A 790 15.20 -12.61 -12.63
C PHE A 790 14.59 -13.18 -11.36
N LYS A 791 13.28 -12.96 -11.14
CA LYS A 791 12.60 -13.30 -9.88
C LYS A 791 12.82 -14.75 -9.41
N PRO A 792 12.82 -15.79 -10.27
CA PRO A 792 13.12 -17.15 -9.84
C PRO A 792 14.49 -17.32 -9.16
N ALA A 793 15.49 -16.51 -9.55
CA ALA A 793 16.81 -16.56 -8.95
C ALA A 793 16.86 -15.98 -7.52
N ALA A 794 15.94 -15.09 -7.14
CA ALA A 794 15.89 -14.56 -5.78
C ALA A 794 15.60 -15.66 -4.75
N LYS A 795 14.74 -16.63 -5.07
CA LYS A 795 14.52 -17.80 -4.20
C LYS A 795 15.79 -18.63 -4.05
N MET A 796 16.46 -18.92 -5.15
CA MET A 796 17.72 -19.68 -5.12
C MET A 796 18.79 -18.97 -4.29
N MET A 797 18.90 -17.65 -4.46
CA MET A 797 19.86 -16.84 -3.72
C MET A 797 19.52 -16.79 -2.23
N TRP A 798 18.24 -16.66 -1.87
CA TRP A 798 17.79 -16.70 -0.49
C TRP A 798 18.09 -18.04 0.18
N ASP A 799 17.81 -19.16 -0.51
CA ASP A 799 18.09 -20.51 -0.02
C ASP A 799 19.59 -20.76 0.14
N TYR A 800 20.41 -20.11 -0.68
CA TYR A 800 21.85 -20.09 -0.52
C TYR A 800 22.27 -19.28 0.71
N PHE A 801 21.82 -18.02 0.83
CA PHE A 801 22.17 -17.14 1.95
C PHE A 801 21.83 -17.74 3.31
N MET A 802 20.66 -18.38 3.43
CA MET A 802 20.18 -18.95 4.68
C MET A 802 21.00 -20.14 5.20
N GLN A 803 21.94 -20.67 4.40
CA GLN A 803 22.90 -21.68 4.85
C GLN A 803 24.02 -21.05 5.69
N PHE A 804 24.10 -19.72 5.77
CA PHE A 804 25.21 -19.01 6.39
C PHE A 804 24.74 -18.01 7.44
N SER A 805 25.49 -17.94 8.54
CA SER A 805 25.48 -16.80 9.46
C SER A 805 26.90 -16.37 9.77
N ARG A 806 27.08 -15.15 10.29
CA ARG A 806 28.38 -14.65 10.75
C ARG A 806 28.32 -14.30 12.22
N ASP A 807 29.21 -14.86 13.02
CA ASP A 807 29.22 -14.57 14.46
C ASP A 807 29.47 -13.06 14.69
N PRO A 808 28.57 -12.34 15.39
CA PRO A 808 28.73 -10.90 15.59
C PRO A 808 29.95 -10.51 16.44
N GLN A 809 30.51 -11.42 17.22
CA GLN A 809 31.67 -11.21 18.09
C GLN A 809 32.97 -11.65 17.42
N THR A 810 33.06 -12.92 17.01
CA THR A 810 34.29 -13.49 16.43
C THR A 810 34.45 -13.15 14.95
N LYS A 811 33.36 -12.77 14.28
CA LYS A 811 33.29 -12.53 12.83
C LYS A 811 33.49 -13.78 11.98
N GLU A 812 33.51 -14.96 12.59
CA GLU A 812 33.65 -16.23 11.88
C GLU A 812 32.38 -16.58 11.11
N LEU A 813 32.55 -17.21 9.95
CA LEU A 813 31.46 -17.74 9.16
C LEU A 813 30.99 -19.06 9.76
N ILE A 814 29.68 -19.24 9.85
CA ILE A 814 29.04 -20.48 10.32
C ILE A 814 28.20 -21.03 9.17
N TYR A 815 28.45 -22.28 8.81
CA TYR A 815 27.68 -23.02 7.80
C TYR A 815 26.68 -23.97 8.47
N HIS A 816 25.41 -23.87 8.09
CA HIS A 816 24.29 -24.62 8.67
C HIS A 816 23.87 -25.85 7.85
N GLY A 817 24.45 -26.05 6.66
CA GLY A 817 24.01 -27.08 5.71
C GLY A 817 22.82 -26.64 4.86
N ARG A 818 22.54 -27.39 3.77
CA ARG A 818 21.29 -27.23 3.01
C ARG A 818 20.12 -27.74 3.87
N LYS A 819 19.06 -26.93 3.96
CA LYS A 819 17.80 -27.34 4.57
C LYS A 819 16.95 -28.19 3.63
#